data_AF-A0A7X7VCT7-F1
#
_entry.id   AF-A0A7X7VCT7-F1
#
_cell.length_a   1.000
_cell.length_b   1.000
_cell.length_c   1.000
_cell.angle_alpha   90.00
_cell.angle_beta   90.00
_cell.angle_gamma   90.00
#
_symmetry.space_group_name_H-M   'P 1'
#
loop_
_entity.id
_entity.type
_entity.pdbx_description
1 polymer ?
#
loop_
_entity_poly.entity_id
_entity_poly.type
_entity_poly.pdbx_seq_one_letter_code
_entity_poly.pdbx_strand_id
1 'polypeptide(L)'
;MKNRTILDLLALSPRFLHSVDLARDFKDPKALSDYCLTDFGVLCLARIAEGIQNGSGRRAWRVTGDYGSGKSAFALLLASAVAGERSRLPNKIYHRILQEAPDLLRANYAPLLITGSRMPMGRAVLEKLPNLVSLELGVSSAHKLLRQIRSELKNPNLSDDSVVDLLIQVSSYLARNTCRGGVLIILDEVGKFLEYVALNSESQDISFLQKISEAAARSQEAPLLFVCLLHQGFTAYADQLAQPTQREWEKVAGRLEEIAFNHPLDQVAMLVESALSVKEEAIPRAWRRSMASSMEKAVELGWFGAVSNKRRLVEQAPRIFPIDPFVLPVLLRVFQRFGQNERSLFSFIYSFEPFGLRSYASHKLEGAEPYRLFDFYDYVRSNFGHHLAVVSYRSRWSVIESVVEGFNTDDPIELHVLKTIGILNLINSDDLLPTEERVVWAIGGESETSRQRAEKAISRLRHRGVLHHRGAGRGYCLWPYTSVDIERAYDEASRQVPGVQSVPHSIANILDVRPIVARRHYIETGNLRYFDVSYCAVNELSYNIESLDAKADGHIIIILCENAREYKEAEASAQIQLSNLKRPVLIGVTQPLEHLKAYILEAQRWESVISNTPELNNDPYARDEVIRYRTFAQEALQDVVQSNIGINRLTSETSLAWYFEGKSVRLSSGREILAFLSKLCSEVYSQAPIVKNELVNRHKLSSAAAAARMRLIDLMFTKSHFPFLGMAQERKPPEMSMYLSVLKRTGLHRFSKGKWDLSEPSKADSNRFAPSFRIIRECIEAQPDKRVRVSSLYSELRNPPLGLREGIIPILLAIVMIAREQELALYENGTFLREVGKEVFLRMTKTPENFEIQHCRIEGIRSEVFVKLARLLGVANIRRQNQDLLEVVKRLCLFVAQLPEYSRNTRHLPNITKAVREAILGAREPIRLIFYDLPAACGLKEIVPGVDLDPLLVEQLMKEIRNSLNELRNALPSLYDRMRNAIIQSFGYEDREFPVIRSEIADRAEGLLIDVSEPRLKALCFRLADGGLSESDWLESVGSYIALRPPSKWRDEDESIFERELSTLVTRLKHSEAIVFGKHGRRAAPESLVRISVTRSTGQERQDVISITSDNAERVDALESLISSMISKEGGIALAAVSRALWNYLQMHDGKNEK
;
A
#
# COMPACT_ATOMS: atom_id res chain seq x y z
N MET A 1 -34.24 78.12 26.85
CA MET A 1 -33.46 77.33 25.86
C MET A 1 -32.60 76.24 26.54
N LYS A 2 -33.09 75.50 27.54
CA LYS A 2 -32.21 74.76 28.49
C LYS A 2 -32.16 73.23 28.37
N ASN A 3 -32.67 72.61 27.30
CA ASN A 3 -32.63 71.15 27.13
C ASN A 3 -32.57 70.71 25.64
N ARG A 4 -31.91 71.49 24.77
CA ARG A 4 -31.68 71.04 23.38
C ARG A 4 -30.49 70.09 23.33
N THR A 5 -30.66 68.97 22.65
CA THR A 5 -29.62 67.98 22.34
C THR A 5 -29.05 68.23 20.95
N ILE A 6 -27.92 67.62 20.63
CA ILE A 6 -27.36 67.66 19.27
C ILE A 6 -28.33 66.99 18.28
N LEU A 7 -29.06 65.97 18.71
CA LEU A 7 -30.06 65.26 17.90
C LEU A 7 -31.18 66.18 17.40
N ASP A 8 -31.53 67.24 18.15
CA ASP A 8 -32.56 68.21 17.74
C ASP A 8 -32.15 69.05 16.50
N LEU A 9 -30.85 69.06 16.18
CA LEU A 9 -30.29 69.70 14.98
C LEU A 9 -30.39 68.83 13.73
N LEU A 10 -30.57 67.52 13.88
CA LEU A 10 -30.54 66.54 12.80
C LEU A 10 -31.97 66.22 12.32
N ALA A 11 -32.14 66.00 11.01
CA ALA A 11 -33.40 65.55 10.42
C ALA A 11 -33.20 64.20 9.71
N LEU A 12 -32.96 63.16 10.52
CA LEU A 12 -32.60 61.82 10.05
C LEU A 12 -33.75 61.13 9.30
N SER A 13 -33.51 60.66 8.07
CA SER A 13 -34.48 59.88 7.28
C SER A 13 -34.21 58.36 7.37
N PRO A 14 -35.17 57.52 7.80
CA PRO A 14 -34.93 56.10 8.10
C PRO A 14 -34.82 55.18 6.86
N ARG A 15 -35.12 55.63 5.63
CA ARG A 15 -35.19 54.74 4.46
C ARG A 15 -33.84 54.33 3.87
N PHE A 16 -32.73 54.92 4.29
CA PHE A 16 -31.38 54.56 3.84
C PHE A 16 -30.87 53.19 4.36
N LEU A 17 -31.64 52.52 5.24
CA LEU A 17 -31.24 51.27 5.90
C LEU A 17 -31.67 49.99 5.16
N HIS A 18 -32.54 50.06 4.15
CA HIS A 18 -33.08 48.88 3.49
C HIS A 18 -32.21 48.41 2.31
N SER A 19 -31.92 47.10 2.27
CA SER A 19 -31.28 46.47 1.11
C SER A 19 -32.23 46.52 -0.10
N VAL A 20 -31.71 46.98 -1.23
CA VAL A 20 -32.47 47.06 -2.48
C VAL A 20 -32.59 45.67 -3.11
N ASP A 21 -33.82 45.23 -3.36
CA ASP A 21 -34.13 44.11 -4.24
C ASP A 21 -34.60 44.70 -5.58
N LEU A 22 -33.79 44.58 -6.62
CA LEU A 22 -34.08 45.20 -7.92
C LEU A 22 -35.46 44.81 -8.47
N ALA A 23 -35.83 43.54 -8.42
CA ALA A 23 -37.07 43.07 -9.05
C ALA A 23 -38.32 43.48 -8.26
N ARG A 24 -38.22 43.50 -6.93
CA ARG A 24 -39.29 43.92 -6.04
C ARG A 24 -39.43 45.44 -6.01
N ASP A 25 -38.34 46.14 -5.76
CA ASP A 25 -38.35 47.58 -5.47
C ASP A 25 -38.55 48.40 -6.76
N PHE A 26 -38.23 47.84 -7.94
CA PHE A 26 -38.61 48.45 -9.23
C PHE A 26 -40.13 48.60 -9.40
N LYS A 27 -40.94 47.79 -8.71
CA LYS A 27 -42.41 47.90 -8.74
C LYS A 27 -42.96 48.93 -7.76
N ASP A 28 -42.15 49.44 -6.83
CA ASP A 28 -42.57 50.45 -5.86
C ASP A 28 -42.16 51.87 -6.31
N PRO A 29 -43.11 52.75 -6.69
CA PRO A 29 -42.80 54.13 -7.09
C PRO A 29 -42.12 54.96 -6.00
N LYS A 30 -42.19 54.55 -4.73
CA LYS A 30 -41.56 55.24 -3.60
C LYS A 30 -40.14 54.76 -3.30
N ALA A 31 -39.65 53.72 -3.97
CA ALA A 31 -38.36 53.11 -3.67
C ALA A 31 -37.18 54.09 -3.80
N LEU A 32 -37.25 55.04 -4.74
CA LEU A 32 -36.20 56.05 -4.97
C LEU A 32 -36.44 57.40 -4.27
N SER A 33 -37.49 57.53 -3.45
CA SER A 33 -37.90 58.81 -2.84
C SER A 33 -36.80 59.52 -2.04
N ASP A 34 -35.98 58.76 -1.34
CA ASP A 34 -34.86 59.26 -0.52
C ASP A 34 -33.49 59.01 -1.15
N TYR A 35 -33.42 58.57 -2.42
CA TYR A 35 -32.14 58.35 -3.10
C TYR A 35 -31.42 59.68 -3.35
N CYS A 36 -30.15 59.77 -2.97
CA CYS A 36 -29.32 60.95 -3.20
C CYS A 36 -28.45 60.77 -4.44
N LEU A 37 -28.85 61.39 -5.56
CA LEU A 37 -28.05 61.40 -6.79
C LEU A 37 -26.82 62.31 -6.58
N THR A 38 -25.61 61.74 -6.56
CA THR A 38 -24.33 62.46 -6.44
C THR A 38 -23.82 62.91 -7.81
N ASP A 39 -22.79 63.78 -7.85
CA ASP A 39 -22.16 64.18 -9.12
C ASP A 39 -21.49 62.97 -9.80
N PHE A 40 -20.91 62.08 -9.00
CA PHE A 40 -20.38 60.80 -9.47
C PHE A 40 -21.46 59.91 -10.09
N GLY A 41 -22.63 59.78 -9.43
CA GLY A 41 -23.76 59.02 -9.97
C GLY A 41 -24.26 59.59 -11.30
N VAL A 42 -24.29 60.92 -11.45
CA VAL A 42 -24.60 61.58 -12.73
C VAL A 42 -23.58 61.23 -13.81
N LEU A 43 -22.28 61.29 -13.50
CA LEU A 43 -21.22 60.92 -14.43
C LEU A 43 -21.36 59.46 -14.90
N CYS A 44 -21.67 58.53 -13.98
CA CYS A 44 -21.90 57.13 -14.32
C CYS A 44 -23.13 56.95 -15.23
N LEU A 45 -24.24 57.66 -14.95
CA LEU A 45 -25.42 57.66 -15.81
C LEU A 45 -25.11 58.21 -17.20
N ALA A 46 -24.38 59.33 -17.30
CA ALA A 46 -23.99 59.94 -18.56
C ALA A 46 -23.12 59.00 -19.40
N ARG A 47 -22.15 58.30 -18.79
CA ARG A 47 -21.34 57.28 -19.48
C ARG A 47 -22.19 56.15 -20.05
N ILE A 48 -23.16 55.64 -19.29
CA ILE A 48 -24.07 54.59 -19.77
C ILE A 48 -24.98 55.11 -20.89
N ALA A 49 -25.39 56.39 -20.83
CA ALA A 49 -26.21 57.03 -21.85
C ALA A 49 -25.54 57.05 -23.23
N GLU A 50 -24.21 57.13 -23.31
CA GLU A 50 -23.45 57.00 -24.57
C GLU A 50 -23.73 55.66 -25.29
N GLY A 51 -24.06 54.61 -24.54
CA GLY A 51 -24.43 53.29 -25.09
C GLY A 51 -25.80 53.26 -25.77
N ILE A 52 -26.69 54.18 -25.41
CA ILE A 52 -28.08 54.25 -25.93
C ILE A 52 -28.12 54.93 -27.30
N GLN A 53 -27.12 55.76 -27.62
CA GLN A 53 -27.07 56.47 -28.89
C GLN A 53 -27.06 55.51 -30.10
N ASN A 54 -27.65 55.97 -31.20
CA ASN A 54 -27.71 55.21 -32.45
C ASN A 54 -26.30 54.97 -33.00
N GLY A 55 -25.96 53.71 -33.28
CA GLY A 55 -24.63 53.32 -33.79
C GLY A 55 -23.55 53.10 -32.73
N SER A 56 -23.87 53.26 -31.44
CA SER A 56 -22.91 52.98 -30.35
C SER A 56 -22.64 51.49 -30.17
N GLY A 57 -21.37 51.09 -30.19
CA GLY A 57 -20.93 49.73 -29.86
C GLY A 57 -20.74 49.48 -28.35
N ARG A 58 -20.83 50.53 -27.51
CA ARG A 58 -20.57 50.47 -26.06
C ARG A 58 -21.84 50.17 -25.27
N ARG A 59 -22.34 48.94 -25.41
CA ARG A 59 -23.64 48.52 -24.85
C ARG A 59 -23.55 47.44 -23.77
N ALA A 60 -22.35 47.00 -23.44
CA ALA A 60 -22.10 46.02 -22.39
C ALA A 60 -21.20 46.66 -21.33
N TRP A 61 -21.69 46.75 -20.10
CA TRP A 61 -21.05 47.45 -18.99
C TRP A 61 -20.85 46.52 -17.80
N ARG A 62 -19.74 46.71 -17.09
CA ARG A 62 -19.52 46.18 -15.75
C ARG A 62 -19.36 47.33 -14.76
N VAL A 63 -20.10 47.27 -13.68
CA VAL A 63 -20.04 48.20 -12.56
C VAL A 63 -19.39 47.46 -11.39
N THR A 64 -18.12 47.75 -11.14
CA THR A 64 -17.30 47.07 -10.15
C THR A 64 -17.14 47.97 -8.93
N GLY A 65 -17.48 47.49 -7.74
CA GLY A 65 -17.20 48.22 -6.50
C GLY A 65 -17.62 47.41 -5.27
N ASP A 66 -17.05 47.72 -4.11
CA ASP A 66 -17.17 46.88 -2.91
C ASP A 66 -18.62 46.65 -2.42
N TYR A 67 -18.84 45.65 -1.57
CA TYR A 67 -20.17 45.40 -0.98
C TYR A 67 -20.67 46.63 -0.21
N GLY A 68 -21.95 46.98 -0.42
CA GLY A 68 -22.56 48.13 0.22
C GLY A 68 -22.16 49.50 -0.35
N SER A 69 -21.55 49.58 -1.54
CA SER A 69 -21.26 50.86 -2.23
C SER A 69 -22.43 51.50 -2.98
N GLY A 70 -23.67 51.03 -2.79
CA GLY A 70 -24.86 51.59 -3.44
C GLY A 70 -25.13 51.15 -4.89
N LYS A 71 -24.38 50.17 -5.45
CA LYS A 71 -24.55 49.67 -6.83
C LYS A 71 -25.98 49.26 -7.20
N SER A 72 -26.65 48.46 -6.37
CA SER A 72 -28.02 48.00 -6.64
C SER A 72 -29.03 49.16 -6.60
N ALA A 73 -28.81 50.15 -5.73
CA ALA A 73 -29.62 51.37 -5.71
C ALA A 73 -29.40 52.25 -6.96
N PHE A 74 -28.14 52.35 -7.42
CA PHE A 74 -27.80 52.99 -8.71
C PHE A 74 -28.42 52.25 -9.90
N ALA A 75 -28.41 50.92 -9.91
CA ALA A 75 -29.02 50.12 -10.95
C ALA A 75 -30.56 50.23 -10.96
N LEU A 76 -31.18 50.35 -9.79
CA LEU A 76 -32.62 50.66 -9.68
C LEU A 76 -32.94 52.04 -10.26
N LEU A 77 -32.10 53.05 -9.98
CA LEU A 77 -32.21 54.38 -10.58
C LEU A 77 -32.08 54.32 -12.11
N LEU A 78 -31.07 53.60 -12.63
CA LEU A 78 -30.85 53.42 -14.05
C LEU A 78 -32.07 52.76 -14.72
N ALA A 79 -32.56 51.65 -14.16
CA ALA A 79 -33.75 50.95 -14.65
C ALA A 79 -34.98 51.85 -14.67
N SER A 80 -35.18 52.65 -13.62
CA SER A 80 -36.32 53.58 -13.50
C SER A 80 -36.21 54.75 -14.48
N ALA A 81 -34.98 55.24 -14.74
CA ALA A 81 -34.74 56.31 -15.70
C ALA A 81 -35.01 55.87 -17.14
N VAL A 82 -34.58 54.66 -17.53
CA VAL A 82 -34.76 54.19 -18.91
C VAL A 82 -36.16 53.63 -19.19
N ALA A 83 -36.94 53.27 -18.17
CA ALA A 83 -38.27 52.70 -18.33
C ALA A 83 -39.33 53.67 -18.89
N GLY A 84 -39.02 54.96 -19.05
CA GLY A 84 -39.88 55.96 -19.70
C GLY A 84 -41.04 56.48 -18.84
N GLU A 85 -41.22 55.99 -17.60
CA GLU A 85 -42.31 56.38 -16.70
C GLU A 85 -41.87 57.47 -15.71
N ARG A 86 -42.28 58.74 -15.95
CA ARG A 86 -41.93 59.88 -15.08
C ARG A 86 -42.31 59.67 -13.61
N SER A 87 -43.43 58.99 -13.33
CA SER A 87 -43.94 58.74 -11.97
C SER A 87 -43.00 57.89 -11.10
N ARG A 88 -42.03 57.19 -11.69
CA ARG A 88 -41.05 56.35 -10.97
C ARG A 88 -39.85 57.13 -10.41
N LEU A 89 -39.64 58.36 -10.88
CA LEU A 89 -38.52 59.19 -10.44
C LEU A 89 -39.02 60.38 -9.60
N PRO A 90 -38.39 60.66 -8.45
CA PRO A 90 -38.61 61.91 -7.73
C PRO A 90 -38.30 63.14 -8.63
N ASN A 91 -39.10 64.20 -8.51
CA ASN A 91 -38.95 65.40 -9.36
C ASN A 91 -37.53 65.97 -9.39
N LYS A 92 -36.85 66.03 -8.24
CA LYS A 92 -35.46 66.53 -8.15
C LYS A 92 -34.48 65.67 -8.97
N ILE A 93 -34.61 64.35 -8.88
CA ILE A 93 -33.77 63.39 -9.62
C ILE A 93 -34.09 63.48 -11.12
N TYR A 94 -35.37 63.48 -11.48
CA TYR A 94 -35.83 63.60 -12.86
C TYR A 94 -35.26 64.84 -13.56
N HIS A 95 -35.36 66.02 -12.93
CA HIS A 95 -34.84 67.26 -13.52
C HIS A 95 -33.32 67.25 -13.69
N ARG A 96 -32.58 66.65 -12.73
CA ARG A 96 -31.13 66.55 -12.83
C ARG A 96 -30.70 65.60 -13.95
N ILE A 97 -31.34 64.44 -14.08
CA ILE A 97 -31.09 63.51 -15.20
C ILE A 97 -31.47 64.18 -16.53
N LEU A 98 -32.56 64.94 -16.58
CA LEU A 98 -32.98 65.65 -17.79
C LEU A 98 -31.95 66.68 -18.25
N GLN A 99 -31.24 67.31 -17.33
CA GLN A 99 -30.18 68.28 -17.64
C GLN A 99 -28.89 67.60 -18.13
N GLU A 100 -28.48 66.51 -17.47
CA GLU A 100 -27.13 65.94 -17.61
C GLU A 100 -27.09 64.70 -18.52
N ALA A 101 -28.18 63.93 -18.60
CA ALA A 101 -28.28 62.70 -19.39
C ALA A 101 -29.71 62.49 -19.95
N PRO A 102 -30.23 63.41 -20.80
CA PRO A 102 -31.60 63.38 -21.29
C PRO A 102 -31.94 62.13 -22.13
N ASP A 103 -30.92 61.53 -22.76
CA ASP A 103 -31.09 60.36 -23.63
C ASP A 103 -31.57 59.13 -22.85
N LEU A 104 -31.21 59.01 -21.55
CA LEU A 104 -31.72 57.93 -20.69
C LEU A 104 -33.24 57.99 -20.54
N LEU A 105 -33.79 59.19 -20.32
CA LEU A 105 -35.23 59.39 -20.15
C LEU A 105 -36.01 59.18 -21.44
N ARG A 106 -35.36 59.34 -22.60
CA ARG A 106 -35.95 59.16 -23.94
C ARG A 106 -35.89 57.71 -24.44
N ALA A 107 -35.02 56.88 -23.88
CA ALA A 107 -34.76 55.52 -24.34
C ALA A 107 -36.00 54.61 -24.32
N ASN A 108 -36.81 54.70 -23.26
CA ASN A 108 -37.99 53.86 -23.04
C ASN A 108 -37.72 52.34 -23.20
N TYR A 109 -36.66 51.82 -22.57
CA TYR A 109 -36.28 50.41 -22.63
C TYR A 109 -37.06 49.59 -21.61
N ALA A 110 -37.34 48.32 -21.94
CA ALA A 110 -37.94 47.37 -21.03
C ALA A 110 -36.86 46.75 -20.12
N PRO A 111 -36.91 46.92 -18.78
CA PRO A 111 -35.87 46.41 -17.89
C PRO A 111 -36.12 44.94 -17.51
N LEU A 112 -35.14 44.09 -17.82
CA LEU A 112 -34.98 42.71 -17.35
C LEU A 112 -34.00 42.70 -16.17
N LEU A 113 -34.54 42.58 -14.96
CA LEU A 113 -33.77 42.62 -13.72
C LEU A 113 -33.57 41.20 -13.18
N ILE A 114 -32.32 40.81 -12.97
CA ILE A 114 -31.93 39.46 -12.54
C ILE A 114 -30.96 39.58 -11.37
N THR A 115 -31.21 38.81 -10.30
CA THR A 115 -30.34 38.75 -9.13
C THR A 115 -29.55 37.45 -9.12
N GLY A 116 -28.27 37.53 -8.75
CA GLY A 116 -27.33 36.42 -8.72
C GLY A 116 -27.77 35.22 -7.88
N SER A 117 -27.57 34.02 -8.44
CA SER A 117 -27.78 32.73 -7.78
C SER A 117 -26.71 31.74 -8.22
N ARG A 118 -26.53 30.64 -7.47
CA ARG A 118 -25.55 29.59 -7.81
C ARG A 118 -26.10 28.65 -8.88
N MET A 119 -26.23 29.14 -10.11
CA MET A 119 -26.73 28.40 -11.27
C MET A 119 -26.18 28.97 -12.59
N PRO A 120 -26.37 28.30 -13.74
CA PRO A 120 -25.95 28.83 -15.03
C PRO A 120 -26.60 30.17 -15.39
N MET A 121 -25.81 31.15 -15.88
CA MET A 121 -26.29 32.52 -16.17
C MET A 121 -27.38 32.53 -17.24
N GLY A 122 -27.19 31.78 -18.33
CA GLY A 122 -28.17 31.70 -19.42
C GLY A 122 -29.54 31.18 -18.95
N ARG A 123 -29.53 30.26 -17.99
CA ARG A 123 -30.76 29.74 -17.37
C ARG A 123 -31.45 30.77 -16.50
N ALA A 124 -30.71 31.51 -15.66
CA ALA A 124 -31.28 32.57 -14.83
C ALA A 124 -31.94 33.68 -15.67
N VAL A 125 -31.34 34.03 -16.80
CA VAL A 125 -31.90 34.97 -17.78
C VAL A 125 -33.21 34.43 -18.38
N LEU A 126 -33.21 33.17 -18.84
CA LEU A 126 -34.39 32.52 -19.39
C LEU A 126 -35.55 32.39 -18.40
N GLU A 127 -35.27 32.18 -17.11
CA GLU A 127 -36.31 32.09 -16.08
C GLU A 127 -37.09 33.40 -15.89
N LYS A 128 -36.45 34.55 -16.13
CA LYS A 128 -37.09 35.87 -15.98
C LYS A 128 -37.74 36.38 -17.26
N LEU A 129 -37.32 35.89 -18.42
CA LEU A 129 -37.79 36.34 -19.73
C LEU A 129 -39.32 36.20 -19.94
N PRO A 130 -40.01 35.11 -19.51
CA PRO A 130 -41.46 34.99 -19.63
C PRO A 130 -42.24 36.09 -18.91
N ASN A 131 -41.74 36.55 -17.76
CA ASN A 131 -42.40 37.59 -16.96
C ASN A 131 -42.32 38.94 -17.66
N LEU A 132 -41.18 39.28 -18.26
CA LEU A 132 -41.02 40.50 -19.07
C LEU A 132 -41.97 40.49 -20.27
N VAL A 133 -41.96 39.41 -21.05
CA VAL A 133 -42.81 39.27 -22.24
C VAL A 133 -44.30 39.35 -21.87
N SER A 134 -44.70 38.71 -20.77
CA SER A 134 -46.10 38.74 -20.31
C SER A 134 -46.53 40.13 -19.83
N LEU A 135 -45.62 40.88 -19.20
CA LEU A 135 -45.90 42.24 -18.69
C LEU A 135 -46.03 43.26 -19.82
N GLU A 136 -45.15 43.21 -20.83
CA GLU A 136 -45.05 44.22 -21.88
C GLU A 136 -46.01 43.96 -23.06
N LEU A 137 -46.25 42.71 -23.42
CA LEU A 137 -47.04 42.34 -24.61
C LEU A 137 -48.41 41.75 -24.24
N GLY A 138 -48.55 41.18 -23.05
CA GLY A 138 -49.70 40.36 -22.67
C GLY A 138 -49.58 38.89 -23.09
N VAL A 139 -50.19 37.99 -22.34
CA VAL A 139 -50.02 36.52 -22.51
C VAL A 139 -50.58 36.01 -23.85
N SER A 140 -51.67 36.61 -24.34
CA SER A 140 -52.38 36.15 -25.54
C SER A 140 -51.64 36.50 -26.85
N SER A 141 -51.03 37.68 -26.93
CA SER A 141 -50.32 38.17 -28.12
C SER A 141 -48.97 37.49 -28.31
N ALA A 142 -48.29 37.12 -27.22
CA ALA A 142 -46.95 36.52 -27.23
C ALA A 142 -46.94 34.99 -27.01
N HIS A 143 -48.08 34.30 -27.18
CA HIS A 143 -48.22 32.87 -26.86
C HIS A 143 -47.17 31.97 -27.54
N LYS A 144 -46.86 32.23 -28.83
CA LYS A 144 -45.85 31.47 -29.59
C LYS A 144 -44.44 31.64 -29.01
N LEU A 145 -44.08 32.87 -28.66
CA LEU A 145 -42.77 33.22 -28.07
C LEU A 145 -42.64 32.66 -26.65
N LEU A 146 -43.69 32.78 -25.83
CA LEU A 146 -43.74 32.21 -24.47
C LEU A 146 -43.64 30.68 -24.48
N ARG A 147 -44.23 30.01 -25.49
CA ARG A 147 -44.12 28.55 -25.65
C ARG A 147 -42.69 28.12 -25.98
N GLN A 148 -42.01 28.87 -26.86
CA GLN A 148 -40.61 28.62 -27.25
C GLN A 148 -39.65 28.83 -26.07
N ILE A 149 -39.83 29.91 -25.30
CA ILE A 149 -39.03 30.17 -24.09
C ILE A 149 -39.22 29.04 -23.06
N ARG A 150 -40.47 28.61 -22.84
CA ARG A 150 -40.79 27.52 -21.88
C ARG A 150 -40.29 26.14 -22.34
N SER A 151 -40.16 25.90 -23.66
CA SER A 151 -39.58 24.64 -24.15
C SER A 151 -38.08 24.58 -23.91
N GLU A 152 -37.35 25.67 -24.18
CA GLU A 152 -35.90 25.72 -23.91
C GLU A 152 -35.59 25.63 -22.40
N LEU A 153 -36.43 26.22 -21.56
CA LEU A 153 -36.26 26.14 -20.10
C LEU A 153 -36.38 24.71 -19.54
N LYS A 154 -37.06 23.80 -20.27
CA LYS A 154 -37.17 22.37 -19.92
C LYS A 154 -36.00 21.53 -20.46
N ASN A 155 -35.17 22.09 -21.33
CA ASN A 155 -34.03 21.38 -21.90
C ASN A 155 -32.89 21.31 -20.87
N PRO A 156 -32.42 20.11 -20.47
CA PRO A 156 -31.32 19.98 -19.52
C PRO A 156 -29.97 20.43 -20.09
N ASN A 157 -29.79 20.40 -21.42
CA ASN A 157 -28.57 20.81 -22.11
C ASN A 157 -28.79 22.13 -22.86
N LEU A 158 -29.09 23.19 -22.11
CA LEU A 158 -29.33 24.53 -22.64
C LEU A 158 -28.04 25.11 -23.24
N SER A 159 -28.08 25.55 -24.50
CA SER A 159 -26.95 26.21 -25.18
C SER A 159 -27.03 27.73 -25.02
N ASP A 160 -25.90 28.37 -24.69
CA ASP A 160 -25.81 29.83 -24.57
C ASP A 160 -26.25 30.59 -25.83
N ASP A 161 -26.00 30.02 -27.03
CA ASP A 161 -26.41 30.65 -28.30
C ASP A 161 -27.93 30.73 -28.40
N SER A 162 -28.62 29.66 -28.01
CA SER A 162 -30.09 29.62 -28.01
C SER A 162 -30.71 30.67 -27.08
N VAL A 163 -30.06 30.93 -25.94
CA VAL A 163 -30.49 31.95 -24.97
C VAL A 163 -30.34 33.35 -25.55
N VAL A 164 -29.17 33.65 -26.13
CA VAL A 164 -28.86 34.96 -26.71
C VAL A 164 -29.76 35.23 -27.93
N ASP A 165 -29.98 34.23 -28.78
CA ASP A 165 -30.90 34.34 -29.92
C ASP A 165 -32.33 34.63 -29.47
N LEU A 166 -32.81 33.96 -28.42
CA LEU A 166 -34.13 34.23 -27.84
C LEU A 166 -34.22 35.65 -27.26
N LEU A 167 -33.17 36.16 -26.62
CA LEU A 167 -33.13 37.53 -26.13
C LEU A 167 -33.21 38.55 -27.28
N ILE A 168 -32.47 38.33 -28.35
CA ILE A 168 -32.50 39.20 -29.55
C ILE A 168 -33.89 39.17 -30.19
N GLN A 169 -34.51 37.98 -30.28
CA GLN A 169 -35.87 37.82 -30.79
C GLN A 169 -36.89 38.56 -29.93
N VAL A 170 -36.80 38.44 -28.59
CA VAL A 170 -37.67 39.16 -27.65
C VAL A 170 -37.49 40.68 -27.79
N SER A 171 -36.25 41.17 -27.83
CA SER A 171 -35.95 42.60 -27.99
C SER A 171 -36.54 43.15 -29.30
N SER A 172 -36.32 42.43 -30.41
CA SER A 172 -36.84 42.81 -31.73
C SER A 172 -38.38 42.78 -31.77
N TYR A 173 -38.99 41.79 -31.10
CA TYR A 173 -40.44 41.68 -31.04
C TYR A 173 -41.07 42.78 -30.18
N LEU A 174 -40.43 43.15 -29.06
CA LEU A 174 -40.84 44.28 -28.23
C LEU A 174 -40.75 45.60 -28.99
N ALA A 175 -39.62 45.87 -29.65
CA ALA A 175 -39.40 47.09 -30.42
C ALA A 175 -40.41 47.28 -31.58
N ARG A 176 -40.88 46.18 -32.19
CA ARG A 176 -41.86 46.23 -33.30
C ARG A 176 -43.31 46.33 -32.85
N ASN A 177 -43.68 45.73 -31.73
CA ASN A 177 -45.08 45.57 -31.31
C ASN A 177 -45.48 46.47 -30.12
N THR A 178 -44.54 47.22 -29.55
CA THR A 178 -44.77 48.15 -28.43
C THR A 178 -44.08 49.49 -28.70
N CYS A 179 -44.27 50.48 -27.84
CA CYS A 179 -43.54 51.75 -27.88
C CYS A 179 -42.14 51.67 -27.22
N ARG A 180 -41.64 50.47 -26.90
CA ARG A 180 -40.35 50.27 -26.23
C ARG A 180 -39.20 50.47 -27.22
N GLY A 181 -38.18 51.23 -26.80
CA GLY A 181 -37.00 51.48 -27.61
C GLY A 181 -35.99 50.35 -27.62
N GLY A 182 -36.09 49.37 -26.71
CA GLY A 182 -35.12 48.28 -26.54
C GLY A 182 -35.29 47.53 -25.22
N VAL A 183 -34.30 46.73 -24.84
CA VAL A 183 -34.27 45.99 -23.55
C VAL A 183 -33.00 46.34 -22.77
N LEU A 184 -33.17 46.69 -21.50
CA LEU A 184 -32.08 46.82 -20.52
C LEU A 184 -32.00 45.53 -19.72
N ILE A 185 -30.85 44.87 -19.68
CA ILE A 185 -30.60 43.68 -18.88
C ILE A 185 -29.63 44.06 -17.77
N ILE A 186 -30.07 43.93 -16.51
CA ILE A 186 -29.22 44.13 -15.33
C ILE A 186 -29.04 42.78 -14.63
N LEU A 187 -27.80 42.34 -14.51
CA LEU A 187 -27.41 41.23 -13.64
C LEU A 187 -26.79 41.81 -12.36
N ASP A 188 -27.49 41.65 -11.24
CA ASP A 188 -26.97 41.97 -9.91
C ASP A 188 -26.26 40.76 -9.30
N GLU A 189 -25.27 41.00 -8.43
CA GLU A 189 -24.46 39.98 -7.75
C GLU A 189 -23.86 38.93 -8.72
N VAL A 190 -23.27 39.37 -9.83
CA VAL A 190 -22.69 38.47 -10.85
C VAL A 190 -21.60 37.55 -10.28
N GLY A 191 -20.96 37.95 -9.18
CA GLY A 191 -20.01 37.12 -8.43
C GLY A 191 -20.55 35.75 -8.07
N LYS A 192 -21.84 35.60 -7.73
CA LYS A 192 -22.45 34.29 -7.41
C LYS A 192 -22.50 33.35 -8.60
N PHE A 193 -22.71 33.91 -9.80
CA PHE A 193 -22.66 33.14 -11.03
C PHE A 193 -21.21 32.74 -11.32
N LEU A 194 -20.26 33.66 -11.19
CA LEU A 194 -18.83 33.38 -11.39
C LEU A 194 -18.29 32.33 -10.40
N GLU A 195 -18.68 32.38 -9.12
CA GLU A 195 -18.38 31.34 -8.13
C GLU A 195 -18.91 29.96 -8.57
N TYR A 196 -20.13 29.92 -9.11
CA TYR A 196 -20.71 28.68 -9.63
C TYR A 196 -19.90 28.15 -10.85
N VAL A 197 -19.48 29.02 -11.77
CA VAL A 197 -18.62 28.63 -12.90
C VAL A 197 -17.27 28.13 -12.41
N ALA A 198 -16.69 28.79 -11.40
CA ALA A 198 -15.38 28.42 -10.86
C ALA A 198 -15.38 27.04 -10.18
N LEU A 199 -16.48 26.70 -9.49
CA LEU A 199 -16.66 25.38 -8.86
C LEU A 199 -17.04 24.27 -9.85
N ASN A 200 -17.57 24.62 -11.02
CA ASN A 200 -18.03 23.68 -12.04
C ASN A 200 -17.34 23.96 -13.37
N SER A 201 -16.01 23.75 -13.43
CA SER A 201 -15.16 24.10 -14.58
C SER A 201 -15.50 23.41 -15.90
N GLU A 202 -16.34 22.37 -15.88
CA GLU A 202 -16.88 21.72 -17.09
C GLU A 202 -18.07 22.47 -17.72
N SER A 203 -18.67 23.44 -17.00
CA SER A 203 -19.78 24.26 -17.48
C SER A 203 -19.29 25.50 -18.24
N GLN A 204 -19.73 25.67 -19.49
CA GLN A 204 -19.30 26.72 -20.43
C GLN A 204 -19.85 28.14 -20.11
N ASP A 205 -20.12 28.46 -18.85
CA ASP A 205 -20.93 29.64 -18.47
C ASP A 205 -20.22 31.00 -18.69
N ILE A 206 -18.88 31.04 -18.75
CA ILE A 206 -18.15 32.29 -19.11
C ILE A 206 -18.41 32.68 -20.58
N SER A 207 -18.72 31.69 -21.42
CA SER A 207 -19.02 31.90 -22.84
C SER A 207 -20.31 32.70 -23.03
N PHE A 208 -21.28 32.56 -22.11
CA PHE A 208 -22.50 33.34 -22.10
C PHE A 208 -22.23 34.86 -21.99
N LEU A 209 -21.39 35.29 -21.05
CA LEU A 209 -21.00 36.71 -20.90
C LEU A 209 -20.32 37.24 -22.15
N GLN A 210 -19.50 36.43 -22.81
CA GLN A 210 -18.90 36.78 -24.08
C GLN A 210 -19.94 36.97 -25.18
N LYS A 211 -20.89 36.04 -25.32
CA LYS A 211 -21.90 36.05 -26.38
C LYS A 211 -22.90 37.18 -26.20
N ILE A 212 -23.38 37.40 -24.97
CA ILE A 212 -24.33 38.50 -24.69
C ILE A 212 -23.68 39.88 -24.83
N SER A 213 -22.40 40.04 -24.49
CA SER A 213 -21.70 41.31 -24.71
C SER A 213 -21.49 41.61 -26.19
N GLU A 214 -21.15 40.60 -27.00
CA GLU A 214 -21.10 40.75 -28.47
C GLU A 214 -22.48 41.08 -29.06
N ALA A 215 -23.54 40.39 -28.62
CA ALA A 215 -24.90 40.63 -29.07
C ALA A 215 -25.38 42.05 -28.71
N ALA A 216 -25.08 42.52 -27.50
CA ALA A 216 -25.36 43.89 -27.08
C ALA A 216 -24.65 44.91 -27.97
N ALA A 217 -23.35 44.72 -28.24
CA ALA A 217 -22.56 45.62 -29.09
C ALA A 217 -23.03 45.65 -30.56
N ARG A 218 -23.55 44.53 -31.09
CA ARG A 218 -24.07 44.43 -32.47
C ARG A 218 -25.54 44.79 -32.61
N SER A 219 -26.27 44.96 -31.50
CA SER A 219 -27.68 45.35 -31.54
C SER A 219 -27.80 46.73 -32.21
N GLN A 220 -28.60 46.85 -33.28
CA GLN A 220 -28.81 48.12 -33.98
C GLN A 220 -30.25 48.60 -33.78
N GLU A 221 -31.18 48.10 -34.61
CA GLU A 221 -32.59 48.50 -34.62
C GLU A 221 -33.37 48.10 -33.34
N ALA A 222 -32.92 47.06 -32.64
CA ALA A 222 -33.51 46.58 -31.39
C ALA A 222 -32.44 46.55 -30.27
N PRO A 223 -32.07 47.73 -29.74
CA PRO A 223 -30.92 47.88 -28.86
C PRO A 223 -31.05 47.07 -27.57
N LEU A 224 -29.99 46.32 -27.25
CA LEU A 224 -29.79 45.59 -26.02
C LEU A 224 -28.72 46.30 -25.19
N LEU A 225 -29.09 46.81 -24.01
CA LEU A 225 -28.15 47.39 -23.05
C LEU A 225 -27.93 46.39 -21.91
N PHE A 226 -26.68 45.97 -21.70
CA PHE A 226 -26.32 44.95 -20.72
C PHE A 226 -25.44 45.56 -19.61
N VAL A 227 -25.82 45.35 -18.35
CA VAL A 227 -25.10 45.88 -17.19
C VAL A 227 -24.91 44.78 -16.14
N CYS A 228 -23.67 44.50 -15.80
CA CYS A 228 -23.27 43.57 -14.75
C CYS A 228 -22.83 44.33 -13.49
N LEU A 229 -23.29 43.93 -12.32
CA LEU A 229 -22.84 44.48 -11.03
C LEU A 229 -21.94 43.46 -10.33
N LEU A 230 -20.72 43.88 -9.98
CA LEU A 230 -19.71 43.04 -9.30
C LEU A 230 -19.19 43.70 -8.03
N HIS A 231 -18.83 42.88 -7.04
CA HIS A 231 -18.18 43.36 -5.81
C HIS A 231 -16.67 43.58 -5.96
N GLN A 232 -16.04 42.81 -6.85
CA GLN A 232 -14.60 42.81 -7.09
C GLN A 232 -14.37 42.56 -8.58
N GLY A 233 -13.14 42.78 -9.05
CA GLY A 233 -12.77 42.46 -10.43
C GLY A 233 -12.91 40.97 -10.75
N PHE A 234 -13.01 40.63 -12.03
CA PHE A 234 -13.09 39.24 -12.50
C PHE A 234 -11.91 38.37 -12.04
N THR A 235 -10.73 38.96 -11.88
CA THR A 235 -9.51 38.29 -11.43
C THR A 235 -9.68 37.68 -10.04
N ALA A 236 -10.30 38.38 -9.09
CA ALA A 236 -10.52 37.90 -7.73
C ALA A 236 -11.39 36.63 -7.67
N TYR A 237 -12.33 36.47 -8.61
CA TYR A 237 -13.14 35.26 -8.73
C TYR A 237 -12.43 34.13 -9.50
N ALA A 238 -11.35 34.46 -10.22
CA ALA A 238 -10.55 33.53 -11.01
C ALA A 238 -9.25 33.10 -10.31
N ASP A 239 -8.91 33.65 -9.14
CA ASP A 239 -7.65 33.39 -8.43
C ASP A 239 -7.40 31.89 -8.16
N GLN A 240 -8.46 31.11 -7.98
CA GLN A 240 -8.39 29.65 -7.75
C GLN A 240 -8.37 28.82 -9.05
N LEU A 241 -8.52 29.46 -10.22
CA LEU A 241 -8.58 28.80 -11.53
C LEU A 241 -7.19 28.67 -12.16
N ALA A 242 -7.04 27.74 -13.10
CA ALA A 242 -5.80 27.59 -13.87
C ALA A 242 -5.52 28.85 -14.73
N GLN A 243 -4.24 29.18 -14.93
CA GLN A 243 -3.81 30.37 -15.70
C GLN A 243 -4.47 30.51 -17.10
N PRO A 244 -4.66 29.45 -17.91
CA PRO A 244 -5.34 29.58 -19.19
C PRO A 244 -6.80 30.07 -19.05
N THR A 245 -7.52 29.56 -18.06
CA THR A 245 -8.89 29.95 -17.74
C THR A 245 -8.95 31.36 -17.18
N GLN A 246 -7.98 31.75 -16.34
CA GLN A 246 -7.84 33.14 -15.86
C GLN A 246 -7.70 34.12 -17.03
N ARG A 247 -6.84 33.81 -18.01
CA ARG A 247 -6.67 34.64 -19.22
C ARG A 247 -7.92 34.69 -20.09
N GLU A 248 -8.68 33.60 -20.17
CA GLU A 248 -9.98 33.59 -20.86
C GLU A 248 -10.98 34.52 -20.18
N TRP A 249 -11.05 34.49 -18.85
CA TRP A 249 -11.90 35.39 -18.06
C TRP A 249 -11.48 36.84 -18.23
N GLU A 250 -10.18 37.15 -18.19
CA GLU A 250 -9.66 38.50 -18.47
C GLU A 250 -10.06 38.99 -19.87
N LYS A 251 -9.97 38.11 -20.88
CA LYS A 251 -10.38 38.41 -22.26
C LYS A 251 -11.88 38.70 -22.37
N VAL A 252 -12.73 37.93 -21.69
CA VAL A 252 -14.18 38.16 -21.67
C VAL A 252 -14.50 39.44 -20.91
N ALA A 253 -13.85 39.65 -19.77
CA ALA A 253 -14.03 40.83 -18.93
C ALA A 253 -13.64 42.14 -19.65
N GLY A 254 -12.62 42.10 -20.52
CA GLY A 254 -12.21 43.23 -21.36
C GLY A 254 -13.22 43.64 -22.45
N ARG A 255 -14.28 42.86 -22.68
CA ARG A 255 -15.36 43.20 -23.62
C ARG A 255 -16.50 43.99 -22.97
N LEU A 256 -16.46 44.12 -21.65
CA LEU A 256 -17.39 44.91 -20.84
C LEU A 256 -16.70 46.22 -20.46
N GLU A 257 -17.30 47.35 -20.81
CA GLU A 257 -16.80 48.66 -20.40
C GLU A 257 -16.92 48.83 -18.89
N GLU A 258 -15.83 49.26 -18.23
CA GLU A 258 -15.78 49.33 -16.77
C GLU A 258 -16.17 50.70 -16.21
N ILE A 259 -17.03 50.65 -15.18
CA ILE A 259 -17.29 51.73 -14.25
C ILE A 259 -16.85 51.27 -12.87
N ALA A 260 -15.72 51.81 -12.40
CA ALA A 260 -15.27 51.64 -11.02
C ALA A 260 -16.17 52.46 -10.09
N PHE A 261 -17.08 51.79 -9.39
CA PHE A 261 -18.13 52.38 -8.54
C PHE A 261 -17.64 52.61 -7.12
N ASN A 262 -16.56 53.39 -7.00
CA ASN A 262 -15.97 53.82 -5.75
C ASN A 262 -16.16 55.33 -5.60
N HIS A 263 -17.04 55.75 -4.69
CA HIS A 263 -17.34 57.16 -4.49
C HIS A 263 -16.11 57.94 -3.99
N PRO A 264 -15.74 59.05 -4.65
CA PRO A 264 -14.76 59.99 -4.12
C PRO A 264 -15.15 60.56 -2.75
N LEU A 265 -14.16 60.94 -1.92
CA LEU A 265 -14.37 61.41 -0.55
C LEU A 265 -15.29 62.64 -0.46
N ASP A 266 -15.19 63.57 -1.40
CA ASP A 266 -16.05 64.75 -1.48
C ASP A 266 -17.52 64.40 -1.79
N GLN A 267 -17.75 63.32 -2.54
CA GLN A 267 -19.10 62.84 -2.83
C GLN A 267 -19.70 62.10 -1.63
N VAL A 268 -18.87 61.38 -0.86
CA VAL A 268 -19.30 60.79 0.41
C VAL A 268 -19.66 61.88 1.42
N ALA A 269 -18.94 63.00 1.46
CA ALA A 269 -19.32 64.16 2.28
C ALA A 269 -20.72 64.68 1.92
N MET A 270 -21.07 64.71 0.64
CA MET A 270 -22.41 65.07 0.17
C MET A 270 -23.48 64.05 0.60
N LEU A 271 -23.17 62.75 0.61
CA LEU A 271 -24.07 61.71 1.13
C LEU A 271 -24.31 61.89 2.64
N VAL A 272 -23.26 62.20 3.41
CA VAL A 272 -23.36 62.46 4.85
C VAL A 272 -24.15 63.73 5.13
N GLU A 273 -23.90 64.82 4.40
CA GLU A 273 -24.69 66.07 4.45
C GLU A 273 -26.19 65.78 4.24
N SER A 274 -26.51 65.03 3.18
CA SER A 274 -27.89 64.63 2.85
C SER A 274 -28.53 63.77 3.95
N ALA A 275 -27.78 62.80 4.48
CA ALA A 275 -28.25 61.89 5.54
C ALA A 275 -28.54 62.60 6.86
N LEU A 276 -27.68 63.54 7.25
CA LEU A 276 -27.84 64.28 8.50
C LEU A 276 -28.92 65.36 8.40
N SER A 277 -29.06 65.99 7.21
CA SER A 277 -30.02 67.07 6.94
C SER A 277 -30.03 68.13 8.05
N VAL A 278 -28.84 68.64 8.37
CA VAL A 278 -28.60 69.48 9.54
C VAL A 278 -29.28 70.85 9.39
N LYS A 279 -29.96 71.29 10.45
CA LYS A 279 -30.52 72.64 10.57
C LYS A 279 -29.42 73.66 10.87
N GLU A 280 -28.72 74.10 9.82
CA GLU A 280 -27.53 74.98 9.90
C GLU A 280 -27.77 76.25 10.76
N GLU A 281 -28.96 76.84 10.68
CA GLU A 281 -29.33 78.05 11.42
C GLU A 281 -29.31 77.86 12.94
N ALA A 282 -29.58 76.63 13.40
CA ALA A 282 -29.62 76.27 14.82
C ALA A 282 -28.22 75.93 15.40
N ILE A 283 -27.18 75.87 14.55
CA ILE A 283 -25.79 75.66 14.98
C ILE A 283 -25.19 76.99 15.50
N PRO A 284 -24.54 77.00 16.68
CA PRO A 284 -23.82 78.17 17.17
C PRO A 284 -22.78 78.69 16.16
N ARG A 285 -22.67 80.01 16.02
CA ARG A 285 -21.76 80.65 15.04
C ARG A 285 -20.28 80.26 15.23
N ALA A 286 -19.84 80.07 16.48
CA ALA A 286 -18.48 79.65 16.79
C ALA A 286 -18.18 78.27 16.18
N TRP A 287 -19.08 77.30 16.35
CA TRP A 287 -18.93 75.96 15.79
C TRP A 287 -18.98 75.95 14.26
N ARG A 288 -19.81 76.79 13.63
CA ARG A 288 -19.80 76.90 12.15
C ARG A 288 -18.44 77.35 11.60
N ARG A 289 -17.80 78.34 12.25
CA ARG A 289 -16.44 78.79 11.87
C ARG A 289 -15.40 77.71 12.16
N SER A 290 -15.51 77.06 13.32
CA SER A 290 -14.56 76.02 13.72
C SER A 290 -14.57 74.80 12.79
N MET A 291 -15.77 74.38 12.36
CA MET A 291 -15.93 73.32 11.37
C MET A 291 -15.30 73.69 10.02
N ALA A 292 -15.52 74.92 9.55
CA ALA A 292 -14.93 75.42 8.31
C ALA A 292 -13.39 75.49 8.37
N SER A 293 -12.83 76.00 9.48
CA SER A 293 -11.38 76.05 9.71
C SER A 293 -10.76 74.65 9.81
N SER A 294 -11.43 73.73 10.51
CA SER A 294 -10.97 72.34 10.64
C SER A 294 -10.97 71.62 9.28
N MET A 295 -11.97 71.87 8.43
CA MET A 295 -12.01 71.33 7.06
C MET A 295 -10.89 71.92 6.18
N GLU A 296 -10.64 73.22 6.26
CA GLU A 296 -9.54 73.86 5.52
C GLU A 296 -8.19 73.24 5.88
N LYS A 297 -7.94 73.04 7.19
CA LYS A 297 -6.70 72.42 7.66
C LYS A 297 -6.61 70.93 7.30
N ALA A 298 -7.72 70.19 7.36
CA ALA A 298 -7.74 68.78 6.93
C ALA A 298 -7.39 68.61 5.45
N VAL A 299 -7.89 69.52 4.59
CA VAL A 299 -7.54 69.55 3.17
C VAL A 299 -6.08 69.96 2.95
N GLU A 300 -5.55 70.93 3.70
CA GLU A 300 -4.14 71.34 3.64
C GLU A 300 -3.18 70.20 4.03
N LEU A 301 -3.52 69.46 5.10
CA LEU A 301 -2.75 68.32 5.59
C LEU A 301 -2.89 67.05 4.73
N GLY A 302 -3.66 67.11 3.65
CA GLY A 302 -3.81 66.04 2.65
C GLY A 302 -4.79 64.93 3.02
N TRP A 303 -5.63 65.08 4.06
CA TRP A 303 -6.54 64.01 4.52
C TRP A 303 -7.60 63.62 3.48
N PHE A 304 -7.95 64.56 2.59
CA PHE A 304 -8.94 64.36 1.52
C PHE A 304 -8.29 64.06 0.16
N GLY A 305 -6.96 63.95 0.08
CA GLY A 305 -6.23 63.71 -1.17
C GLY A 305 -6.34 64.87 -2.18
N ALA A 306 -6.25 64.55 -3.48
CA ALA A 306 -6.40 65.52 -4.56
C ALA A 306 -7.89 65.91 -4.75
N VAL A 307 -8.32 66.98 -4.08
CA VAL A 307 -9.71 67.46 -4.14
C VAL A 307 -9.93 68.44 -5.29
N SER A 308 -10.93 68.17 -6.13
CA SER A 308 -11.30 68.99 -7.29
C SER A 308 -11.89 70.36 -6.93
N ASN A 309 -12.62 70.47 -5.81
CA ASN A 309 -13.26 71.72 -5.36
C ASN A 309 -13.15 71.93 -3.84
N LYS A 310 -12.04 72.52 -3.40
CA LYS A 310 -11.76 72.80 -1.98
C LYS A 310 -12.81 73.73 -1.34
N ARG A 311 -13.32 74.73 -2.08
CA ARG A 311 -14.29 75.70 -1.56
C ARG A 311 -15.59 75.03 -1.16
N ARG A 312 -16.08 74.09 -1.97
CA ARG A 312 -17.31 73.34 -1.68
C ARG A 312 -17.21 72.54 -0.38
N LEU A 313 -16.09 71.87 -0.12
CA LEU A 313 -15.90 71.12 1.14
C LEU A 313 -15.94 72.04 2.37
N VAL A 314 -15.31 73.21 2.30
CA VAL A 314 -15.32 74.19 3.39
C VAL A 314 -16.72 74.73 3.63
N GLU A 315 -17.49 75.02 2.57
CA GLU A 315 -18.90 75.43 2.66
C GLU A 315 -19.81 74.31 3.22
N GLN A 316 -19.49 73.04 2.96
CA GLN A 316 -20.22 71.87 3.46
C GLN A 316 -19.89 71.53 4.92
N ALA A 317 -18.74 71.94 5.44
CA ALA A 317 -18.25 71.55 6.77
C ALA A 317 -19.25 71.83 7.92
N PRO A 318 -19.98 72.97 7.96
CA PRO A 318 -21.02 73.18 8.98
C PRO A 318 -22.19 72.19 8.89
N ARG A 319 -22.45 71.61 7.72
CA ARG A 319 -23.60 70.74 7.45
C ARG A 319 -23.34 69.26 7.72
N ILE A 320 -22.11 68.90 8.08
CA ILE A 320 -21.77 67.54 8.55
C ILE A 320 -21.68 67.46 10.09
N PHE A 321 -21.96 68.56 10.80
CA PHE A 321 -22.01 68.58 12.26
C PHE A 321 -23.02 67.55 12.80
N PRO A 322 -22.68 66.73 13.82
CA PRO A 322 -21.56 66.88 14.75
C PRO A 322 -20.25 66.15 14.36
N ILE A 323 -20.12 65.60 13.16
CA ILE A 323 -18.90 64.86 12.75
C ILE A 323 -17.77 65.84 12.45
N ASP A 324 -16.62 65.70 13.12
CA ASP A 324 -15.42 66.50 12.81
C ASP A 324 -14.86 66.16 11.40
N PRO A 325 -14.36 67.14 10.62
CA PRO A 325 -13.86 66.89 9.27
C PRO A 325 -12.73 65.86 9.19
N PHE A 326 -11.90 65.73 10.23
CA PHE A 326 -10.83 64.73 10.30
C PHE A 326 -11.36 63.30 10.45
N VAL A 327 -12.58 63.12 10.96
CA VAL A 327 -13.19 61.79 11.12
C VAL A 327 -13.63 61.20 9.78
N LEU A 328 -14.14 62.04 8.87
CA LEU A 328 -14.81 61.56 7.66
C LEU A 328 -13.91 60.69 6.75
N PRO A 329 -12.65 61.05 6.44
CA PRO A 329 -11.77 60.20 5.64
C PRO A 329 -11.41 58.87 6.33
N VAL A 330 -11.12 58.92 7.63
CA VAL A 330 -10.80 57.74 8.45
C VAL A 330 -11.97 56.78 8.53
N LEU A 331 -13.17 57.32 8.75
CA LEU A 331 -14.41 56.59 8.84
C LEU A 331 -14.72 55.85 7.53
N LEU A 332 -14.58 56.52 6.38
CA LEU A 332 -14.79 55.87 5.08
C LEU A 332 -13.77 54.74 4.85
N ARG A 333 -12.49 54.96 5.14
CA ARG A 333 -11.44 53.95 4.97
C ARG A 333 -11.66 52.73 5.86
N VAL A 334 -12.10 52.94 7.10
CA VAL A 334 -12.46 51.83 8.01
C VAL A 334 -13.66 51.05 7.47
N PHE A 335 -14.70 51.72 6.98
CA PHE A 335 -15.87 51.03 6.43
C PHE A 335 -15.63 50.36 5.08
N GLN A 336 -14.71 50.87 4.27
CA GLN A 336 -14.21 50.21 3.06
C GLN A 336 -13.46 48.93 3.40
N ARG A 337 -12.57 48.98 4.39
CA ARG A 337 -11.64 47.88 4.68
C ARG A 337 -12.21 46.81 5.62
N PHE A 338 -13.03 47.22 6.58
CA PHE A 338 -13.50 46.36 7.68
C PHE A 338 -15.03 46.30 7.80
N GLY A 339 -15.76 47.10 7.02
CA GLY A 339 -17.22 47.18 7.04
C GLY A 339 -17.85 46.87 5.69
N GLN A 340 -19.09 47.33 5.51
CA GLN A 340 -19.87 47.22 4.27
C GLN A 340 -20.08 48.60 3.64
N ASN A 341 -19.02 49.42 3.55
CA ASN A 341 -19.03 50.75 2.93
C ASN A 341 -20.18 51.64 3.43
N GLU A 342 -21.08 52.05 2.52
CA GLU A 342 -22.16 52.99 2.80
C GLU A 342 -23.18 52.37 3.77
N ARG A 343 -23.35 51.06 3.77
CA ARG A 343 -24.22 50.41 4.75
C ARG A 343 -23.70 50.59 6.17
N SER A 344 -22.40 50.46 6.39
CA SER A 344 -21.77 50.73 7.69
C SER A 344 -21.80 52.21 8.03
N LEU A 345 -21.63 53.10 7.04
CA LEU A 345 -21.79 54.55 7.21
C LEU A 345 -23.21 54.92 7.69
N PHE A 346 -24.24 54.40 7.03
CA PHE A 346 -25.63 54.67 7.41
C PHE A 346 -26.01 53.98 8.72
N SER A 347 -25.46 52.80 9.03
CA SER A 347 -25.63 52.19 10.37
C SER A 347 -25.06 53.12 11.44
N PHE A 348 -23.82 53.58 11.28
CA PHE A 348 -23.16 54.52 12.20
C PHE A 348 -23.99 55.81 12.44
N ILE A 349 -24.63 56.34 11.39
CA ILE A 349 -25.43 57.57 11.47
C ILE A 349 -26.81 57.32 12.13
N TYR A 350 -27.51 56.25 11.76
CA TYR A 350 -28.93 56.06 12.09
C TYR A 350 -29.22 55.07 13.22
N SER A 351 -28.36 54.07 13.42
CA SER A 351 -28.56 53.02 14.42
C SER A 351 -28.26 53.53 15.84
N PHE A 352 -28.82 52.85 16.84
CA PHE A 352 -28.50 53.10 18.26
C PHE A 352 -27.35 52.19 18.73
N GLU A 353 -26.35 51.96 17.88
CA GLU A 353 -25.14 51.22 18.26
C GLU A 353 -24.37 52.00 19.35
N PRO A 354 -23.73 51.29 20.31
CA PRO A 354 -22.86 51.92 21.30
C PRO A 354 -21.78 52.77 20.62
N PHE A 355 -21.58 53.99 21.13
CA PHE A 355 -20.66 54.98 20.57
C PHE A 355 -20.95 55.43 19.12
N GLY A 356 -22.06 55.01 18.52
CA GLY A 356 -22.50 55.50 17.21
C GLY A 356 -22.91 56.97 17.23
N LEU A 357 -23.05 57.59 16.06
CA LEU A 357 -23.33 59.03 15.95
C LEU A 357 -24.66 59.41 16.60
N ARG A 358 -25.70 58.59 16.45
CA ARG A 358 -27.01 58.86 17.05
C ARG A 358 -26.97 58.77 18.57
N SER A 359 -26.20 57.83 19.12
CA SER A 359 -25.96 57.73 20.56
C SER A 359 -25.21 58.96 21.06
N TYR A 360 -24.17 59.39 20.34
CA TYR A 360 -23.43 60.62 20.64
C TYR A 360 -24.31 61.87 20.56
N ALA A 361 -25.18 61.97 19.57
CA ALA A 361 -26.05 63.12 19.36
C ALA A 361 -27.10 63.32 20.49
N SER A 362 -27.27 62.35 21.39
CA SER A 362 -28.13 62.50 22.57
C SER A 362 -27.56 63.46 23.64
N HIS A 363 -26.29 63.85 23.54
CA HIS A 363 -25.66 64.82 24.43
C HIS A 363 -26.27 66.24 24.28
N LYS A 364 -26.17 67.03 25.35
CA LYS A 364 -26.65 68.42 25.37
C LYS A 364 -25.86 69.28 24.37
N LEU A 365 -26.55 70.18 23.69
CA LEU A 365 -25.93 71.11 22.74
C LEU A 365 -25.01 72.14 23.42
N GLU A 366 -25.28 72.46 24.70
CA GLU A 366 -24.47 73.38 25.49
C GLU A 366 -23.19 72.68 25.95
N GLY A 367 -22.04 73.15 25.46
CA GLY A 367 -20.74 72.50 25.69
C GLY A 367 -20.48 71.28 24.81
N ALA A 368 -21.32 71.02 23.80
CA ALA A 368 -21.11 69.94 22.83
C ALA A 368 -19.79 70.12 22.07
N GLU A 369 -18.94 69.10 22.09
CA GLU A 369 -17.80 68.98 21.18
C GLU A 369 -18.21 68.23 19.89
N PRO A 370 -17.46 68.39 18.80
CA PRO A 370 -17.58 67.52 17.64
C PRO A 370 -17.19 66.08 17.99
N TYR A 371 -17.80 65.12 17.29
CA TYR A 371 -17.42 63.71 17.31
C TYR A 371 -16.02 63.58 16.67
N ARG A 372 -15.03 63.08 17.43
CA ARG A 372 -13.62 63.02 17.03
C ARG A 372 -13.13 61.59 16.80
N LEU A 373 -11.87 61.46 16.38
CA LEU A 373 -11.27 60.15 16.05
C LEU A 373 -11.15 59.21 17.25
N PHE A 374 -10.93 59.72 18.46
CA PHE A 374 -10.90 58.89 19.65
C PHE A 374 -12.29 58.33 20.01
N ASP A 375 -13.37 59.07 19.73
CA ASP A 375 -14.74 58.55 19.86
C ASP A 375 -14.99 57.47 18.79
N PHE A 376 -14.51 57.70 17.57
CA PHE A 376 -14.59 56.71 16.48
C PHE A 376 -13.85 55.41 16.80
N TYR A 377 -12.70 55.48 17.47
CA TYR A 377 -11.99 54.29 17.95
C TYR A 377 -12.88 53.45 18.88
N ASP A 378 -13.59 54.07 19.83
CA ASP A 378 -14.47 53.34 20.75
C ASP A 378 -15.66 52.68 20.03
N TYR A 379 -16.21 53.35 19.02
CA TYR A 379 -17.21 52.75 18.13
C TYR A 379 -16.65 51.54 17.36
N VAL A 380 -15.45 51.65 16.78
CA VAL A 380 -14.81 50.56 16.05
C VAL A 380 -14.52 49.38 16.99
N ARG A 381 -14.03 49.64 18.20
CA ARG A 381 -13.80 48.61 19.21
C ARG A 381 -15.09 47.89 19.61
N SER A 382 -16.15 48.64 19.91
CA SER A 382 -17.40 48.05 20.38
C SER A 382 -18.15 47.26 19.30
N ASN A 383 -18.13 47.71 18.04
CA ASN A 383 -18.96 47.13 16.97
C ASN A 383 -18.18 46.23 16.00
N PHE A 384 -16.88 46.47 15.82
CA PHE A 384 -16.02 45.71 14.92
C PHE A 384 -14.91 44.92 15.64
N GLY A 385 -14.68 45.14 16.95
CA GLY A 385 -13.55 44.56 17.69
C GLY A 385 -13.43 43.04 17.57
N HIS A 386 -14.52 42.29 17.74
CA HIS A 386 -14.52 40.83 17.56
C HIS A 386 -14.15 40.39 16.14
N HIS A 387 -14.66 41.08 15.11
CA HIS A 387 -14.31 40.79 13.72
C HIS A 387 -12.85 41.15 13.41
N LEU A 388 -12.37 42.29 13.93
CA LEU A 388 -11.00 42.75 13.76
C LEU A 388 -10.00 41.83 14.46
N ALA A 389 -10.36 41.25 15.60
CA ALA A 389 -9.55 40.26 16.31
C ALA A 389 -9.44 38.93 15.56
N VAL A 390 -10.45 38.55 14.76
CA VAL A 390 -10.40 37.35 13.90
C VAL A 390 -9.58 37.61 12.62
N VAL A 391 -9.61 38.83 12.09
CA VAL A 391 -8.86 39.26 10.87
C VAL A 391 -7.47 39.84 11.25
N SER A 392 -6.96 39.53 12.45
CA SER A 392 -5.83 40.18 13.15
C SER A 392 -4.53 40.33 12.34
N TYR A 393 -4.33 39.49 11.32
CA TYR A 393 -3.18 39.49 10.40
C TYR A 393 -2.85 40.84 9.74
N ARG A 394 -3.86 41.58 9.24
CA ARG A 394 -3.64 42.81 8.43
C ARG A 394 -3.72 44.13 9.21
N SER A 395 -4.32 44.08 10.39
CA SER A 395 -4.86 45.27 11.08
C SER A 395 -4.11 45.60 12.37
N ARG A 396 -3.37 44.62 12.95
CA ARG A 396 -2.66 44.75 14.24
C ARG A 396 -3.57 45.24 15.36
N TRP A 397 -4.87 44.98 15.24
CA TRP A 397 -5.91 45.45 16.16
C TRP A 397 -5.69 44.95 17.58
N SER A 398 -5.32 43.67 17.74
CA SER A 398 -5.02 43.07 19.05
C SER A 398 -3.89 43.76 19.80
N VAL A 399 -2.86 44.23 19.07
CA VAL A 399 -1.75 45.00 19.65
C VAL A 399 -2.23 46.40 20.04
N ILE A 400 -2.99 47.07 19.17
CA ILE A 400 -3.56 48.39 19.45
C ILE A 400 -4.46 48.33 20.69
N GLU A 401 -5.37 47.36 20.75
CA GLU A 401 -6.29 47.15 21.87
C GLU A 401 -5.53 46.85 23.16
N SER A 402 -4.56 45.94 23.13
CA SER A 402 -3.72 45.62 24.30
C SER A 402 -2.93 46.82 24.83
N VAL A 403 -2.35 47.65 23.93
CA VAL A 403 -1.62 48.87 24.32
C VAL A 403 -2.56 49.91 24.91
N VAL A 404 -3.76 50.08 24.35
CA VAL A 404 -4.75 51.06 24.84
C VAL A 404 -5.39 50.61 26.16
N GLU A 405 -5.75 49.33 26.31
CA GLU A 405 -6.33 48.77 27.54
C GLU A 405 -5.31 48.64 28.67
N GLY A 406 -4.07 48.26 28.36
CA GLY A 406 -3.00 48.09 29.33
C GLY A 406 -2.42 49.41 29.85
N PHE A 407 -2.79 50.55 29.25
CA PHE A 407 -2.28 51.86 29.63
C PHE A 407 -3.17 52.56 30.66
N ASN A 408 -2.76 52.48 31.93
CA ASN A 408 -3.41 53.21 33.03
C ASN A 408 -2.87 54.65 33.12
N THR A 409 -3.74 55.65 32.96
CA THR A 409 -3.40 57.07 33.12
C THR A 409 -4.56 57.87 33.71
N ASP A 410 -4.23 58.89 34.49
CA ASP A 410 -5.19 59.86 35.03
C ASP A 410 -5.47 61.02 34.05
N ASP A 411 -4.67 61.16 32.98
CA ASP A 411 -4.82 62.20 31.95
C ASP A 411 -5.61 61.66 30.75
N PRO A 412 -6.88 62.09 30.53
CA PRO A 412 -7.70 61.59 29.44
C PRO A 412 -7.12 61.92 28.06
N ILE A 413 -6.28 62.97 27.94
CA ILE A 413 -5.68 63.37 26.67
C ILE A 413 -4.63 62.36 26.21
N GLU A 414 -3.90 61.73 27.12
CA GLU A 414 -2.96 60.65 26.78
C GLU A 414 -3.70 59.46 26.14
N LEU A 415 -4.87 59.11 26.68
CA LEU A 415 -5.72 58.05 26.12
C LEU A 415 -6.29 58.46 24.75
N HIS A 416 -6.72 59.71 24.57
CA HIS A 416 -7.20 60.22 23.28
C HIS A 416 -6.11 60.16 22.21
N VAL A 417 -4.85 60.44 22.56
CA VAL A 417 -3.70 60.31 21.66
C VAL A 417 -3.50 58.86 21.24
N LEU A 418 -3.50 57.92 22.19
CA LEU A 418 -3.32 56.50 21.89
C LEU A 418 -4.44 55.95 21.00
N LYS A 419 -5.71 56.28 21.28
CA LYS A 419 -6.87 55.90 20.44
C LYS A 419 -6.78 56.47 19.03
N THR A 420 -6.42 57.74 18.90
CA THR A 420 -6.27 58.43 17.61
C THR A 420 -5.14 57.83 16.78
N ILE A 421 -3.98 57.56 17.39
CA ILE A 421 -2.86 56.91 16.69
C ILE A 421 -3.20 55.46 16.37
N GLY A 422 -3.90 54.76 17.27
CA GLY A 422 -4.39 53.40 17.07
C GLY A 422 -5.27 53.27 15.83
N ILE A 423 -6.27 54.15 15.65
CA ILE A 423 -7.14 54.07 14.47
C ILE A 423 -6.42 54.45 13.17
N LEU A 424 -5.45 55.36 13.21
CA LEU A 424 -4.62 55.69 12.03
C LEU A 424 -3.65 54.55 11.69
N ASN A 425 -3.05 53.93 12.70
CA ASN A 425 -2.23 52.73 12.57
C ASN A 425 -3.03 51.52 12.06
N LEU A 426 -4.32 51.42 12.41
CA LEU A 426 -5.24 50.39 11.91
C LEU A 426 -5.44 50.51 10.38
N ILE A 427 -5.58 51.74 9.86
CA ILE A 427 -5.73 51.98 8.43
C ILE A 427 -4.41 51.76 7.70
N ASN A 428 -3.29 52.21 8.26
CA ASN A 428 -1.95 52.08 7.69
C ASN A 428 -1.88 52.55 6.21
N SER A 429 -2.31 53.80 5.95
CA SER A 429 -2.28 54.43 4.62
C SER A 429 -1.33 55.62 4.61
N ASP A 430 -0.57 55.80 3.52
CA ASP A 430 0.43 56.87 3.37
C ASP A 430 -0.19 58.28 3.50
N ASP A 431 -1.42 58.46 3.03
CA ASP A 431 -2.13 59.74 3.11
C ASP A 431 -2.59 60.08 4.54
N LEU A 432 -2.71 59.08 5.42
CA LEU A 432 -3.24 59.18 6.79
C LEU A 432 -2.20 58.81 7.87
N LEU A 433 -0.92 58.93 7.55
CA LEU A 433 0.15 58.71 8.53
C LEU A 433 -0.04 59.60 9.78
N PRO A 434 0.09 59.03 11.00
CA PRO A 434 -0.05 59.77 12.25
C PRO A 434 1.22 60.58 12.53
N THR A 435 1.36 61.73 11.88
CA THR A 435 2.37 62.73 12.22
C THR A 435 1.92 63.57 13.42
N GLU A 436 2.86 64.24 14.07
CA GLU A 436 2.57 65.09 15.23
C GLU A 436 1.49 66.14 14.92
N GLU A 437 1.67 66.90 13.84
CA GLU A 437 0.71 67.93 13.41
C GLU A 437 -0.68 67.34 13.15
N ARG A 438 -0.77 66.18 12.47
CA ARG A 438 -2.04 65.53 12.16
C ARG A 438 -2.78 65.05 13.41
N VAL A 439 -2.07 64.45 14.36
CA VAL A 439 -2.66 63.96 15.62
C VAL A 439 -3.12 65.14 16.49
N VAL A 440 -2.31 66.19 16.60
CA VAL A 440 -2.63 67.39 17.41
C VAL A 440 -3.90 68.07 16.90
N TRP A 441 -4.04 68.25 15.58
CA TRP A 441 -5.24 68.83 14.99
C TRP A 441 -6.47 67.93 15.13
N ALA A 442 -6.31 66.62 14.97
CA ALA A 442 -7.42 65.67 15.09
C ALA A 442 -8.02 65.57 16.50
N ILE A 443 -7.26 65.86 17.57
CA ILE A 443 -7.79 65.88 18.94
C ILE A 443 -8.13 67.30 19.41
N GLY A 444 -7.39 68.32 18.97
CA GLY A 444 -7.52 69.69 19.49
C GLY A 444 -8.45 70.61 18.69
N GLY A 445 -8.65 70.32 17.39
CA GLY A 445 -9.33 71.21 16.46
C GLY A 445 -8.74 72.63 16.47
N GLU A 446 -9.58 73.65 16.36
CA GLU A 446 -9.17 75.06 16.36
C GLU A 446 -8.60 75.54 17.72
N SER A 447 -8.93 74.87 18.84
CA SER A 447 -8.52 75.27 20.19
C SER A 447 -7.01 75.12 20.39
N GLU A 448 -6.30 76.26 20.43
CA GLU A 448 -4.85 76.33 20.69
C GLU A 448 -4.47 75.68 22.04
N THR A 449 -5.28 75.89 23.08
CA THR A 449 -5.03 75.29 24.41
C THR A 449 -5.14 73.77 24.40
N SER A 450 -6.06 73.21 23.61
CA SER A 450 -6.23 71.76 23.47
C SER A 450 -5.09 71.15 22.65
N ARG A 451 -4.64 71.85 21.60
CA ARG A 451 -3.50 71.45 20.77
C ARG A 451 -2.20 71.37 21.58
N GLN A 452 -1.89 72.39 22.38
CA GLN A 452 -0.70 72.39 23.25
C GLN A 452 -0.72 71.27 24.32
N ARG A 453 -1.90 70.89 24.81
CA ARG A 453 -2.02 69.75 25.73
C ARG A 453 -1.76 68.41 25.02
N ALA A 454 -2.21 68.26 23.77
CA ALA A 454 -1.96 67.07 22.96
C ALA A 454 -0.47 66.89 22.65
N GLU A 455 0.26 67.97 22.31
CA GLU A 455 1.72 67.95 22.08
C GLU A 455 2.48 67.47 23.33
N LYS A 456 2.10 67.98 24.51
CA LYS A 456 2.69 67.54 25.79
C LYS A 456 2.40 66.07 26.08
N ALA A 457 1.19 65.59 25.77
CA ALA A 457 0.82 64.19 25.93
C ALA A 457 1.62 63.26 25.00
N ILE A 458 1.79 63.63 23.72
CA ILE A 458 2.64 62.89 22.75
C ILE A 458 4.08 62.77 23.27
N SER A 459 4.65 63.88 23.76
CA SER A 459 6.01 63.90 24.30
C SER A 459 6.16 62.95 25.51
N ARG A 460 5.19 62.94 26.43
CA ARG A 460 5.20 62.03 27.60
C ARG A 460 5.09 60.57 27.18
N LEU A 461 4.18 60.24 26.26
CA LEU A 461 3.98 58.87 25.76
C LEU A 461 5.24 58.33 25.05
N ARG A 462 5.98 59.20 24.36
CA ARG A 462 7.27 58.88 23.76
C ARG A 462 8.34 58.61 24.81
N HIS A 463 8.44 59.44 25.85
CA HIS A 463 9.40 59.22 26.95
C HIS A 463 9.11 57.93 27.74
N ARG A 464 7.84 57.53 27.88
CA ARG A 464 7.43 56.28 28.51
C ARG A 464 7.63 55.03 27.64
N GLY A 465 8.06 55.20 26.38
CA GLY A 465 8.34 54.09 25.47
C GLY A 465 7.09 53.37 24.94
N VAL A 466 5.90 53.96 25.10
CA VAL A 466 4.63 53.43 24.57
C VAL A 466 4.44 53.86 23.11
N LEU A 467 4.96 55.05 22.76
CA LEU A 467 4.92 55.60 21.41
C LEU A 467 6.27 55.49 20.72
N HIS A 468 6.30 54.89 19.53
CA HIS A 468 7.51 54.72 18.72
C HIS A 468 7.45 55.58 17.46
N HIS A 469 8.52 56.31 17.16
CA HIS A 469 8.61 57.15 15.95
C HIS A 469 9.37 56.42 14.83
N ARG A 470 8.73 56.21 13.68
CA ARG A 470 9.28 55.43 12.54
C ARG A 470 10.13 56.27 11.56
N GLY A 471 10.61 57.43 12.00
CA GLY A 471 11.34 58.39 11.16
C GLY A 471 10.42 59.42 10.49
N ALA A 472 11.02 60.47 9.94
CA ALA A 472 10.29 61.67 9.46
C ALA A 472 9.24 61.38 8.36
N GLY A 473 9.33 60.24 7.68
CA GLY A 473 8.40 59.85 6.60
C GLY A 473 7.37 58.76 6.94
N ARG A 474 7.34 58.20 8.16
CA ARG A 474 6.46 57.05 8.51
C ARG A 474 5.63 57.22 9.80
N GLY A 475 5.70 58.38 10.45
CA GLY A 475 4.83 58.76 11.58
C GLY A 475 5.03 57.97 12.88
N TYR A 476 4.09 58.13 13.80
CA TYR A 476 4.05 57.47 15.11
C TYR A 476 3.37 56.09 15.09
N CYS A 477 3.80 55.20 15.96
CA CYS A 477 3.26 53.85 16.06
C CYS A 477 3.20 53.33 17.51
N LEU A 478 2.24 52.44 17.79
CA LEU A 478 2.01 51.84 19.10
C LEU A 478 2.85 50.58 19.40
N TRP A 479 3.71 50.13 18.49
CA TRP A 479 4.55 48.93 18.72
C TRP A 479 5.97 49.04 18.17
N PRO A 480 6.93 48.27 18.72
CA PRO A 480 8.34 48.28 18.31
C PRO A 480 8.59 47.63 16.94
N TYR A 481 9.79 47.86 16.36
CA TYR A 481 10.17 47.58 14.96
C TYR A 481 10.34 46.09 14.56
N THR A 482 9.88 45.10 15.34
CA THR A 482 10.21 43.66 15.16
C THR A 482 9.12 42.79 14.54
N SER A 483 8.01 43.34 14.06
CA SER A 483 6.91 42.52 13.51
C SER A 483 7.21 42.03 12.08
N VAL A 484 7.27 40.72 11.88
CA VAL A 484 7.46 40.08 10.56
C VAL A 484 6.28 40.45 9.64
N ASP A 485 6.58 40.86 8.41
CA ASP A 485 5.57 41.06 7.37
C ASP A 485 5.30 39.72 6.67
N ILE A 486 4.29 39.01 7.15
CA ILE A 486 3.95 37.69 6.66
C ILE A 486 3.43 37.76 5.20
N GLU A 487 2.88 38.89 4.72
CA GLU A 487 2.44 39.00 3.31
C GLU A 487 3.65 39.04 2.40
N ARG A 488 4.66 39.83 2.77
CA ARG A 488 5.92 39.81 2.06
C ARG A 488 6.57 38.43 2.08
N ALA A 489 6.55 37.75 3.23
CA ALA A 489 7.10 36.39 3.34
C ALA A 489 6.34 35.38 2.48
N TYR A 490 5.01 35.48 2.41
CA TYR A 490 4.16 34.64 1.56
C TYR A 490 4.35 34.93 0.07
N ASP A 491 4.51 36.20 -0.32
CA ASP A 491 4.80 36.60 -1.70
C ASP A 491 6.19 36.09 -2.14
N GLU A 492 7.18 36.16 -1.25
CA GLU A 492 8.51 35.58 -1.47
C GLU A 492 8.44 34.06 -1.62
N ALA A 493 7.73 33.37 -0.73
CA ALA A 493 7.49 31.93 -0.83
C ALA A 493 6.75 31.54 -2.12
N SER A 494 5.78 32.35 -2.55
CA SER A 494 5.03 32.14 -3.80
C SER A 494 5.91 32.23 -5.05
N ARG A 495 7.02 32.99 -5.00
CA ARG A 495 8.02 33.06 -6.09
C ARG A 495 9.07 31.95 -6.02
N GLN A 496 9.37 31.46 -4.82
CA GLN A 496 10.41 30.44 -4.59
C GLN A 496 9.91 29.01 -4.78
N VAL A 497 8.66 28.72 -4.42
CA VAL A 497 8.08 27.38 -4.52
C VAL A 497 7.83 27.04 -6.00
N PRO A 498 8.50 26.02 -6.57
CA PRO A 498 8.25 25.59 -7.93
C PRO A 498 6.85 25.00 -8.08
N GLY A 499 6.31 25.03 -9.31
CA GLY A 499 5.02 24.42 -9.62
C GLY A 499 4.99 22.91 -9.31
N VAL A 500 3.80 22.39 -8.95
CA VAL A 500 3.60 20.96 -8.70
C VAL A 500 3.83 20.18 -9.99
N GLN A 501 4.91 19.39 -10.01
CA GLN A 501 5.27 18.56 -11.16
C GLN A 501 4.38 17.32 -11.30
N SER A 502 3.99 16.72 -10.16
CA SER A 502 3.07 15.58 -10.14
C SER A 502 2.17 15.62 -8.90
N VAL A 503 0.86 15.53 -9.15
CA VAL A 503 -0.16 15.50 -8.09
C VAL A 503 -0.09 14.17 -7.31
N PRO A 504 -0.10 12.98 -7.94
CA PRO A 504 0.03 11.69 -7.27
C PRO A 504 1.22 11.61 -6.30
N HIS A 505 2.40 12.08 -6.74
CA HIS A 505 3.60 12.04 -5.90
C HIS A 505 3.47 12.98 -4.69
N SER A 506 2.89 14.16 -4.87
CA SER A 506 2.75 15.17 -3.82
C SER A 506 1.75 14.77 -2.73
N ILE A 507 0.72 14.00 -3.09
CA ILE A 507 -0.31 13.55 -2.13
C ILE A 507 -0.03 12.17 -1.53
N ALA A 508 1.01 11.46 -1.99
CA ALA A 508 1.31 10.08 -1.59
C ALA A 508 1.37 9.88 -0.06
N ASN A 509 1.90 10.87 0.67
CA ASN A 509 2.02 10.82 2.13
C ASN A 509 0.69 11.06 2.89
N ILE A 510 -0.33 11.56 2.20
CA ILE A 510 -1.67 11.89 2.74
C ILE A 510 -2.66 10.73 2.47
N LEU A 511 -2.35 9.87 1.50
CA LEU A 511 -3.21 8.76 1.09
C LEU A 511 -3.23 7.63 2.13
N ASP A 512 -4.42 7.07 2.34
CA ASP A 512 -4.64 6.03 3.35
C ASP A 512 -4.42 4.64 2.75
N VAL A 513 -3.24 4.07 2.99
CA VAL A 513 -2.86 2.73 2.53
C VAL A 513 -3.30 1.60 3.48
N ARG A 514 -4.15 1.89 4.48
CA ARG A 514 -4.56 0.87 5.45
C ARG A 514 -5.43 -0.20 4.78
N PRO A 515 -5.16 -1.49 5.02
CA PRO A 515 -5.96 -2.57 4.44
C PRO A 515 -7.42 -2.54 4.89
N ILE A 516 -8.33 -2.87 3.96
CA ILE A 516 -9.78 -2.88 4.19
C ILE A 516 -10.25 -4.30 4.47
N VAL A 517 -10.98 -4.48 5.58
CA VAL A 517 -11.49 -5.80 6.01
C VAL A 517 -12.93 -6.01 5.54
N ALA A 518 -13.21 -7.19 4.99
CA ALA A 518 -14.57 -7.64 4.65
C ALA A 518 -15.39 -7.96 5.92
N ARG A 519 -15.85 -6.92 6.63
CA ARG A 519 -16.43 -7.02 8.00
C ARG A 519 -17.63 -7.96 8.11
N ARG A 520 -18.58 -7.92 7.15
CA ARG A 520 -19.75 -8.80 7.19
C ARG A 520 -19.34 -10.26 7.06
N HIS A 521 -18.47 -10.57 6.09
CA HIS A 521 -17.94 -11.92 5.90
C HIS A 521 -17.19 -12.41 7.15
N TYR A 522 -16.44 -11.52 7.81
CA TYR A 522 -15.76 -11.83 9.06
C TYR A 522 -16.72 -12.18 10.21
N ILE A 523 -17.78 -11.40 10.43
CA ILE A 523 -18.75 -11.64 11.51
C ILE A 523 -19.53 -12.95 11.28
N GLU A 524 -19.89 -13.23 10.03
CA GLU A 524 -20.67 -14.42 9.67
C GLU A 524 -19.81 -15.69 9.75
N THR A 525 -18.62 -15.69 9.16
CA THR A 525 -17.78 -16.89 9.00
C THR A 525 -16.68 -17.05 10.06
N GLY A 526 -16.25 -15.95 10.67
CA GLY A 526 -15.06 -15.87 11.52
C GLY A 526 -13.74 -15.73 10.76
N ASN A 527 -13.75 -15.74 9.41
CA ASN A 527 -12.55 -15.58 8.58
C ASN A 527 -12.26 -14.09 8.33
N LEU A 528 -11.21 -13.55 8.93
CA LEU A 528 -10.80 -12.15 8.72
C LEU A 528 -10.13 -12.02 7.36
N ARG A 529 -10.88 -11.64 6.32
CA ARG A 529 -10.39 -11.39 4.96
C ARG A 529 -10.09 -9.92 4.76
N TYR A 530 -8.91 -9.59 4.26
CA TYR A 530 -8.52 -8.20 4.04
C TYR A 530 -8.01 -7.96 2.62
N PHE A 531 -8.18 -6.73 2.16
CA PHE A 531 -7.73 -6.23 0.87
C PHE A 531 -6.70 -5.14 1.10
N ASP A 532 -5.53 -5.27 0.48
CA ASP A 532 -4.54 -4.20 0.50
C ASP A 532 -4.96 -3.09 -0.47
N VAL A 533 -4.64 -1.84 -0.10
CA VAL A 533 -4.97 -0.65 -0.87
C VAL A 533 -3.68 -0.08 -1.41
N SER A 534 -3.58 0.07 -2.73
CA SER A 534 -2.48 0.74 -3.40
C SER A 534 -2.98 1.89 -4.28
N TYR A 535 -2.11 2.89 -4.44
CA TYR A 535 -2.35 4.05 -5.28
C TYR A 535 -1.24 4.10 -6.33
N CYS A 536 -1.60 4.33 -7.60
CA CYS A 536 -0.61 4.39 -8.67
C CYS A 536 -0.99 5.42 -9.74
N ALA A 537 0.00 5.88 -10.48
CA ALA A 537 -0.26 6.61 -11.72
C ALA A 537 -0.71 5.64 -12.84
N VAL A 538 -1.29 6.17 -13.92
CA VAL A 538 -1.83 5.38 -15.03
C VAL A 538 -0.78 4.45 -15.67
N ASN A 539 0.45 4.94 -15.82
CA ASN A 539 1.57 4.20 -16.41
C ASN A 539 2.15 3.10 -15.50
N GLU A 540 1.85 3.12 -14.21
CA GLU A 540 2.36 2.18 -13.21
C GLU A 540 1.42 1.00 -12.93
N LEU A 541 0.24 0.98 -13.57
CA LEU A 541 -0.78 -0.04 -13.33
C LEU A 541 -0.26 -1.46 -13.61
N SER A 542 0.41 -1.67 -14.75
CA SER A 542 0.94 -2.98 -15.14
C SER A 542 1.94 -3.52 -14.12
N TYR A 543 2.85 -2.66 -13.65
CA TYR A 543 3.85 -3.01 -12.63
C TYR A 543 3.20 -3.32 -11.28
N ASN A 544 2.18 -2.57 -10.88
CA ASN A 544 1.45 -2.83 -9.62
C ASN A 544 0.71 -4.17 -9.66
N ILE A 545 0.12 -4.53 -10.82
CA ILE A 545 -0.55 -5.83 -10.98
C ILE A 545 0.44 -6.99 -10.90
N GLU A 546 1.65 -6.84 -11.45
CA GLU A 546 2.70 -7.86 -11.38
C GLU A 546 3.31 -8.00 -9.97
N SER A 547 3.32 -6.92 -9.17
CA SER A 547 3.92 -6.86 -7.83
C SER A 547 2.95 -7.10 -6.67
N LEU A 548 1.70 -7.48 -6.96
CA LEU A 548 0.68 -7.75 -5.95
C LEU A 548 1.13 -8.80 -4.91
N ASP A 549 1.06 -8.45 -3.61
CA ASP A 549 1.43 -9.36 -2.54
C ASP A 549 0.51 -10.61 -2.54
N ALA A 550 1.14 -11.78 -2.52
CA ALA A 550 0.49 -13.08 -2.37
C ALA A 550 -0.02 -13.34 -0.94
N LYS A 551 -0.03 -12.37 -0.02
CA LYS A 551 -0.63 -12.51 1.32
C LYS A 551 -2.06 -11.97 1.45
N ALA A 552 -2.39 -10.87 0.79
CA ALA A 552 -3.71 -10.24 0.89
C ALA A 552 -4.80 -11.06 0.18
N ASP A 553 -6.00 -11.18 0.75
CA ASP A 553 -7.07 -11.99 0.16
C ASP A 553 -7.63 -11.39 -1.14
N GLY A 554 -7.33 -10.12 -1.41
CA GLY A 554 -7.54 -9.39 -2.65
C GLY A 554 -6.83 -8.03 -2.61
N HIS A 555 -6.96 -7.26 -3.68
CA HIS A 555 -6.30 -5.96 -3.82
C HIS A 555 -7.27 -4.88 -4.32
N ILE A 556 -7.09 -3.67 -3.83
CA ILE A 556 -7.79 -2.46 -4.28
C ILE A 556 -6.74 -1.51 -4.85
N ILE A 557 -6.80 -1.24 -6.14
CA ILE A 557 -5.85 -0.36 -6.82
C ILE A 557 -6.61 0.91 -7.21
N ILE A 558 -6.15 2.06 -6.73
CA ILE A 558 -6.68 3.36 -7.16
C ILE A 558 -5.70 4.01 -8.13
N ILE A 559 -6.18 4.24 -9.35
CA ILE A 559 -5.45 4.97 -10.37
C ILE A 559 -5.73 6.46 -10.18
N LEU A 560 -4.66 7.22 -9.93
CA LEU A 560 -4.70 8.67 -9.77
C LEU A 560 -4.51 9.33 -11.13
N CYS A 561 -5.56 9.95 -11.65
CA CYS A 561 -5.57 10.64 -12.94
C CYS A 561 -5.37 12.14 -12.74
N GLU A 562 -4.31 12.73 -13.31
CA GLU A 562 -4.11 14.18 -13.21
C GLU A 562 -5.04 14.97 -14.13
N ASN A 563 -5.31 14.43 -15.33
CA ASN A 563 -6.03 15.12 -16.39
C ASN A 563 -7.05 14.22 -17.10
N ALA A 564 -7.92 14.81 -17.92
CA ALA A 564 -8.97 14.10 -18.63
C ALA A 564 -8.45 13.07 -19.66
N ARG A 565 -7.22 13.23 -20.16
CA ARG A 565 -6.60 12.26 -21.07
C ARG A 565 -6.20 11.00 -20.31
N GLU A 566 -5.50 11.17 -19.19
CA GLU A 566 -5.14 10.09 -18.27
C GLU A 566 -6.37 9.35 -17.74
N TYR A 567 -7.46 10.06 -17.46
CA TYR A 567 -8.73 9.43 -17.09
C TYR A 567 -9.22 8.42 -18.14
N LYS A 568 -9.21 8.81 -19.43
CA LYS A 568 -9.62 7.92 -20.53
C LYS A 568 -8.66 6.75 -20.72
N GLU A 569 -7.36 6.98 -20.57
CA GLU A 569 -6.33 5.93 -20.64
C GLU A 569 -6.47 4.93 -19.47
N ALA A 570 -6.75 5.43 -18.26
CA ALA A 570 -7.00 4.62 -17.07
C ALA A 570 -8.30 3.82 -17.18
N GLU A 571 -9.38 4.42 -17.69
CA GLU A 571 -10.64 3.72 -17.95
C GLU A 571 -10.46 2.58 -18.96
N ALA A 572 -9.76 2.83 -20.08
CA ALA A 572 -9.48 1.80 -21.07
C ALA A 572 -8.65 0.65 -20.47
N SER A 573 -7.67 0.97 -19.62
CA SER A 573 -6.80 0.00 -18.96
C SER A 573 -7.56 -0.82 -17.90
N ALA A 574 -8.47 -0.18 -17.15
CA ALA A 574 -9.29 -0.82 -16.12
C ALA A 574 -10.36 -1.77 -16.70
N GLN A 575 -10.75 -1.57 -17.97
CA GLN A 575 -11.69 -2.44 -18.69
C GLN A 575 -11.04 -3.73 -19.23
N ILE A 576 -9.71 -3.84 -19.22
CA ILE A 576 -9.03 -5.07 -19.65
C ILE A 576 -9.29 -6.18 -18.62
N GLN A 577 -9.76 -7.33 -19.10
CA GLN A 577 -9.98 -8.49 -18.23
C GLN A 577 -8.65 -9.04 -17.69
N LEU A 578 -8.53 -9.10 -16.37
CA LEU A 578 -7.40 -9.69 -15.66
C LEU A 578 -7.62 -11.19 -15.42
N SER A 579 -7.85 -11.94 -16.50
CA SER A 579 -8.34 -13.34 -16.49
C SER A 579 -7.43 -14.36 -15.80
N ASN A 580 -6.19 -13.99 -15.47
CA ASN A 580 -5.16 -14.89 -14.92
C ASN A 580 -4.86 -14.69 -13.43
N LEU A 581 -5.57 -13.78 -12.74
CA LEU A 581 -5.31 -13.51 -11.33
C LEU A 581 -6.05 -14.52 -10.43
N LYS A 582 -5.29 -15.19 -9.55
CA LYS A 582 -5.85 -16.14 -8.56
C LYS A 582 -6.68 -15.45 -7.46
N ARG A 583 -6.64 -14.12 -7.38
CA ARG A 583 -7.27 -13.33 -6.32
C ARG A 583 -8.00 -12.13 -6.92
N PRO A 584 -9.08 -11.70 -6.27
CA PRO A 584 -9.89 -10.58 -6.73
C PRO A 584 -9.12 -9.26 -6.68
N VAL A 585 -9.22 -8.47 -7.75
CA VAL A 585 -8.69 -7.10 -7.83
C VAL A 585 -9.82 -6.16 -8.18
N LEU A 586 -9.99 -5.11 -7.38
CA LEU A 586 -10.93 -4.02 -7.59
C LEU A 586 -10.16 -2.77 -7.98
N ILE A 587 -10.48 -2.19 -9.14
CA ILE A 587 -9.80 -0.99 -9.65
C ILE A 587 -10.73 0.22 -9.49
N GLY A 588 -10.23 1.28 -8.86
CA GLY A 588 -10.88 2.58 -8.79
C GLY A 588 -10.12 3.59 -9.66
N VAL A 589 -10.84 4.39 -10.44
CA VAL A 589 -10.26 5.46 -11.26
C VAL A 589 -10.75 6.79 -10.71
N THR A 590 -9.84 7.71 -10.37
CA THR A 590 -10.22 9.06 -9.90
C THR A 590 -10.69 9.92 -11.05
N GLN A 591 -11.64 10.82 -10.79
CA GLN A 591 -11.84 11.98 -11.67
C GLN A 591 -10.54 12.80 -11.79
N PRO A 592 -10.36 13.61 -12.85
CA PRO A 592 -9.19 14.46 -13.01
C PRO A 592 -8.88 15.29 -11.76
N LEU A 593 -7.66 15.18 -11.26
CA LEU A 593 -7.23 15.76 -9.98
C LEU A 593 -6.54 17.13 -10.12
N GLU A 594 -6.71 17.82 -11.24
CA GLU A 594 -6.00 19.07 -11.53
C GLU A 594 -6.28 20.18 -10.50
N HIS A 595 -7.49 20.25 -9.96
CA HIS A 595 -7.88 21.21 -8.92
C HIS A 595 -7.08 21.07 -7.61
N LEU A 596 -6.54 19.88 -7.31
CA LEU A 596 -5.70 19.67 -6.13
C LEU A 596 -4.38 20.44 -6.20
N LYS A 597 -3.91 20.83 -7.39
CA LYS A 597 -2.64 21.57 -7.53
C LYS A 597 -2.63 22.86 -6.72
N ALA A 598 -3.75 23.60 -6.68
CA ALA A 598 -3.86 24.84 -5.93
C ALA A 598 -3.68 24.61 -4.42
N TYR A 599 -4.38 23.61 -3.87
CA TYR A 599 -4.31 23.25 -2.45
C TYR A 599 -2.92 22.73 -2.04
N ILE A 600 -2.27 21.94 -2.90
CA ILE A 600 -0.90 21.45 -2.67
C ILE A 600 0.08 22.63 -2.64
N LEU A 601 -0.02 23.55 -3.60
CA LEU A 601 0.83 24.74 -3.65
C LEU A 601 0.64 25.62 -2.42
N GLU A 602 -0.59 25.82 -1.98
CA GLU A 602 -0.89 26.62 -0.79
C GLU A 602 -0.26 26.01 0.48
N ALA A 603 -0.40 24.70 0.68
CA ALA A 603 0.23 24.00 1.80
C ALA A 603 1.78 24.08 1.73
N GLN A 604 2.36 23.92 0.54
CA GLN A 604 3.81 24.02 0.33
C GLN A 604 4.36 25.44 0.55
N ARG A 605 3.60 26.48 0.15
CA ARG A 605 3.98 27.89 0.38
C ARG A 605 4.06 28.19 1.87
N TRP A 606 3.05 27.79 2.65
CA TRP A 606 3.08 28.01 4.10
C TRP A 606 4.18 27.20 4.81
N GLU A 607 4.48 25.98 4.35
CA GLU A 607 5.65 25.23 4.83
C GLU A 607 6.97 25.96 4.53
N SER A 608 7.07 26.57 3.35
CA SER A 608 8.23 27.35 2.94
C SER A 608 8.39 28.63 3.77
N VAL A 609 7.31 29.33 4.13
CA VAL A 609 7.35 30.52 5.00
C VAL A 609 7.94 30.18 6.37
N ILE A 610 7.52 29.06 6.97
CA ILE A 610 8.07 28.61 8.26
C ILE A 610 9.57 28.30 8.13
N SER A 611 9.96 27.67 7.03
CA SER A 611 11.34 27.20 6.83
C SER A 611 12.31 28.32 6.45
N ASN A 612 11.85 29.35 5.73
CA ASN A 612 12.72 30.36 5.11
C ASN A 612 12.68 31.74 5.81
N THR A 613 11.82 31.96 6.82
CA THR A 613 11.72 33.25 7.53
C THR A 613 12.27 33.14 8.98
N PRO A 614 13.59 33.32 9.19
CA PRO A 614 14.21 33.19 10.53
C PRO A 614 13.73 34.26 11.52
N GLU A 615 13.19 35.36 11.01
CA GLU A 615 12.62 36.47 11.79
C GLU A 615 11.42 36.03 12.63
N LEU A 616 10.72 34.96 12.24
CA LEU A 616 9.60 34.36 13.02
C LEU A 616 10.03 33.85 14.40
N ASN A 617 11.32 33.56 14.61
CA ASN A 617 11.81 33.13 15.93
C ASN A 617 11.80 34.26 16.97
N ASN A 618 11.83 35.52 16.53
CA ASN A 618 11.84 36.69 17.39
C ASN A 618 10.44 37.31 17.59
N ASP A 619 9.43 36.80 16.88
CA ASP A 619 8.02 37.23 16.95
C ASP A 619 7.10 36.02 17.20
N PRO A 620 6.80 35.69 18.47
CA PRO A 620 5.99 34.52 18.81
C PRO A 620 4.55 34.61 18.28
N TYR A 621 4.02 35.82 18.15
CA TYR A 621 2.66 36.02 17.63
C TYR A 621 2.59 35.72 16.13
N ALA A 622 3.55 36.23 15.35
CA ALA A 622 3.65 35.92 13.92
C ALA A 622 3.89 34.41 13.69
N ARG A 623 4.71 33.77 14.53
CA ARG A 623 4.97 32.33 14.44
C ARG A 623 3.71 31.49 14.66
N ASP A 624 2.99 31.74 15.75
CA ASP A 624 1.77 31.00 16.08
C ASP A 624 0.68 31.19 15.01
N GLU A 625 0.66 32.35 14.34
CA GLU A 625 -0.25 32.63 13.23
C GLU A 625 0.11 31.88 11.94
N VAL A 626 1.39 31.87 11.54
CA VAL A 626 1.85 31.06 10.38
C VAL A 626 1.59 29.57 10.62
N ILE A 627 1.75 29.08 11.85
CA ILE A 627 1.41 27.69 12.22
C ILE A 627 -0.09 27.43 12.03
N ARG A 628 -0.98 28.37 12.40
CA ARG A 628 -2.42 28.24 12.14
C ARG A 628 -2.74 28.17 10.65
N TYR A 629 -2.14 29.03 9.82
CA TYR A 629 -2.38 29.01 8.37
C TYR A 629 -1.91 27.72 7.71
N ARG A 630 -0.73 27.23 8.08
CA ARG A 630 -0.24 25.93 7.65
C ARG A 630 -1.22 24.82 8.03
N THR A 631 -1.71 24.82 9.27
CA THR A 631 -2.65 23.81 9.74
C THR A 631 -3.94 23.85 8.93
N PHE A 632 -4.51 25.04 8.71
CA PHE A 632 -5.70 25.22 7.88
C PHE A 632 -5.50 24.76 6.43
N ALA A 633 -4.38 25.12 5.80
CA ALA A 633 -4.07 24.70 4.43
C ALA A 633 -3.88 23.17 4.31
N GLN A 634 -3.25 22.55 5.31
CA GLN A 634 -3.09 21.10 5.39
C GLN A 634 -4.43 20.38 5.61
N GLU A 635 -5.29 20.89 6.49
CA GLU A 635 -6.64 20.38 6.72
C GLU A 635 -7.51 20.49 5.45
N ALA A 636 -7.48 21.63 4.77
CA ALA A 636 -8.19 21.83 3.50
C ALA A 636 -7.72 20.84 2.42
N LEU A 637 -6.40 20.68 2.26
CA LEU A 637 -5.84 19.69 1.33
C LEU A 637 -6.28 18.26 1.70
N GLN A 638 -6.24 17.91 2.99
CA GLN A 638 -6.65 16.60 3.46
C GLN A 638 -8.14 16.36 3.21
N ASP A 639 -9.01 17.34 3.44
CA ASP A 639 -10.44 17.21 3.20
C ASP A 639 -10.76 17.02 1.71
N VAL A 640 -10.11 17.77 0.81
CA VAL A 640 -10.31 17.63 -0.65
C VAL A 640 -9.76 16.29 -1.17
N VAL A 641 -8.61 15.83 -0.66
CA VAL A 641 -8.07 14.50 -0.97
C VAL A 641 -9.04 13.42 -0.49
N GLN A 642 -9.56 13.53 0.73
CA GLN A 642 -10.49 12.57 1.30
C GLN A 642 -11.86 12.58 0.61
N SER A 643 -12.34 13.71 0.11
CA SER A 643 -13.61 13.76 -0.64
C SER A 643 -13.51 13.12 -2.02
N ASN A 644 -12.35 13.21 -2.67
CA ASN A 644 -12.14 12.68 -4.03
C ASN A 644 -11.61 11.23 -4.04
N ILE A 645 -10.80 10.86 -3.05
CA ILE A 645 -10.02 9.60 -3.04
C ILE A 645 -10.34 8.75 -1.80
N GLY A 646 -10.97 9.30 -0.77
CA GLY A 646 -11.15 8.66 0.54
C GLY A 646 -12.14 7.50 0.54
N ILE A 647 -11.63 6.26 0.53
CA ILE A 647 -12.43 5.01 0.59
C ILE A 647 -13.02 4.78 2.00
N ASN A 648 -12.42 5.38 3.03
CA ASN A 648 -12.72 5.07 4.44
C ASN A 648 -13.94 5.81 5.01
N ARG A 649 -14.56 6.75 4.27
CA ARG A 649 -15.78 7.43 4.70
C ARG A 649 -17.02 6.57 4.38
N LEU A 650 -17.71 6.12 5.42
CA LEU A 650 -18.86 5.19 5.33
C LEU A 650 -20.11 5.82 4.69
N THR A 651 -20.24 7.15 4.69
CA THR A 651 -21.48 7.86 4.37
C THR A 651 -21.35 8.92 3.27
N SER A 652 -20.13 9.28 2.87
CA SER A 652 -19.88 10.25 1.81
C SER A 652 -19.92 9.58 0.44
N GLU A 653 -20.48 10.26 -0.56
CA GLU A 653 -20.40 9.78 -1.94
C GLU A 653 -18.95 9.83 -2.44
N THR A 654 -18.43 8.72 -2.97
CA THR A 654 -17.11 8.67 -3.59
C THR A 654 -17.22 8.99 -5.08
N SER A 655 -16.37 9.90 -5.60
CA SER A 655 -16.32 10.24 -7.03
C SER A 655 -15.53 9.24 -7.89
N LEU A 656 -15.11 8.10 -7.32
CA LEU A 656 -14.35 7.05 -7.99
C LEU A 656 -15.21 6.23 -8.94
N ALA A 657 -14.71 6.00 -10.16
CA ALA A 657 -15.28 5.02 -11.08
C ALA A 657 -14.68 3.64 -10.80
N TRP A 658 -15.53 2.65 -10.46
CA TRP A 658 -15.08 1.32 -10.04
C TRP A 658 -15.22 0.28 -11.16
N TYR A 659 -14.20 -0.58 -11.29
CA TYR A 659 -14.15 -1.67 -12.26
C TYR A 659 -13.73 -2.97 -11.59
N PHE A 660 -14.43 -4.06 -11.92
CA PHE A 660 -14.13 -5.43 -11.48
C PHE A 660 -14.21 -6.37 -12.68
N GLU A 661 -13.14 -7.16 -12.92
CA GLU A 661 -13.03 -8.07 -14.09
C GLU A 661 -13.37 -7.40 -15.43
N GLY A 662 -12.95 -6.14 -15.61
CA GLY A 662 -13.20 -5.35 -16.82
C GLY A 662 -14.63 -4.78 -16.93
N LYS A 663 -15.51 -5.00 -15.95
CA LYS A 663 -16.88 -4.48 -15.94
C LYS A 663 -17.01 -3.32 -14.95
N SER A 664 -17.72 -2.26 -15.35
CA SER A 664 -18.02 -1.15 -14.45
C SER A 664 -19.01 -1.57 -13.36
N VAL A 665 -18.72 -1.20 -12.11
CA VAL A 665 -19.54 -1.46 -10.94
C VAL A 665 -19.91 -0.11 -10.33
N ARG A 666 -21.19 0.10 -10.02
CA ARG A 666 -21.62 1.30 -9.32
C ARG A 666 -21.46 1.09 -7.81
N LEU A 667 -20.45 1.73 -7.23
CA LEU A 667 -20.21 1.78 -5.78
C LEU A 667 -20.12 3.25 -5.38
N SER A 668 -21.18 3.74 -4.78
CA SER A 668 -21.41 5.15 -4.48
C SER A 668 -20.88 5.54 -3.10
N SER A 669 -20.74 4.57 -2.18
CA SER A 669 -20.33 4.83 -0.79
C SER A 669 -19.40 3.76 -0.23
N GLY A 670 -18.64 4.11 0.81
CA GLY A 670 -17.78 3.15 1.53
C GLY A 670 -18.54 1.94 2.09
N ARG A 671 -19.84 2.11 2.44
CA ARG A 671 -20.69 0.99 2.88
C ARG A 671 -20.96 0.00 1.74
N GLU A 672 -21.20 0.48 0.53
CA GLU A 672 -21.40 -0.35 -0.66
C GLU A 672 -20.12 -1.09 -1.04
N ILE A 673 -18.96 -0.43 -0.94
CA ILE A 673 -17.65 -1.06 -1.14
C ILE A 673 -17.46 -2.22 -0.15
N LEU A 674 -17.65 -1.99 1.15
CA LEU A 674 -17.54 -3.04 2.17
C LEU A 674 -18.53 -4.20 1.96
N ALA A 675 -19.75 -3.90 1.51
CA ALA A 675 -20.76 -4.90 1.18
C ALA A 675 -20.36 -5.74 -0.04
N PHE A 676 -19.82 -5.09 -1.08
CA PHE A 676 -19.29 -5.71 -2.29
C PHE A 676 -18.09 -6.61 -1.99
N LEU A 677 -17.08 -6.12 -1.26
CA LEU A 677 -15.93 -6.92 -0.82
C LEU A 677 -16.37 -8.14 -0.01
N SER A 678 -17.35 -7.98 0.88
CA SER A 678 -17.88 -9.12 1.66
C SER A 678 -18.64 -10.13 0.80
N LYS A 679 -19.39 -9.68 -0.21
CA LYS A 679 -20.06 -10.56 -1.18
C LYS A 679 -19.02 -11.33 -1.99
N LEU A 680 -18.02 -10.63 -2.50
CA LEU A 680 -16.94 -11.17 -3.29
C LEU A 680 -16.13 -12.24 -2.51
N CYS A 681 -15.79 -11.98 -1.24
CA CYS A 681 -15.15 -13.00 -0.40
C CYS A 681 -16.02 -14.23 -0.21
N SER A 682 -17.35 -14.07 -0.14
CA SER A 682 -18.28 -15.18 0.03
C SER A 682 -18.42 -16.04 -1.23
N GLU A 683 -18.24 -15.44 -2.41
CA GLU A 683 -18.22 -16.14 -3.71
C GLU A 683 -16.88 -16.85 -3.93
N VAL A 684 -15.76 -16.14 -3.79
CA VAL A 684 -14.40 -16.67 -3.99
C VAL A 684 -14.07 -17.77 -2.97
N TYR A 685 -14.43 -17.58 -1.69
CA TYR A 685 -14.14 -18.52 -0.60
C TYR A 685 -15.39 -19.29 -0.15
N SER A 686 -16.24 -19.67 -1.10
CA SER A 686 -17.52 -20.35 -0.84
C SER A 686 -17.38 -21.68 -0.09
N GLN A 687 -16.23 -22.37 -0.24
CA GLN A 687 -15.95 -23.66 0.39
C GLN A 687 -15.16 -23.55 1.71
N ALA A 688 -14.86 -22.34 2.18
CA ALA A 688 -14.11 -22.13 3.41
C ALA A 688 -14.88 -22.61 4.66
N PRO A 689 -14.20 -23.22 5.65
CA PRO A 689 -14.82 -23.59 6.91
C PRO A 689 -15.17 -22.36 7.75
N ILE A 690 -16.24 -22.50 8.54
CA ILE A 690 -16.78 -21.47 9.43
C ILE A 690 -16.15 -21.67 10.82
N VAL A 691 -15.17 -20.84 11.16
CA VAL A 691 -14.43 -20.88 12.43
C VAL A 691 -14.40 -19.50 13.09
N LYS A 692 -15.24 -19.32 14.11
CA LYS A 692 -15.34 -18.05 14.86
C LYS A 692 -14.25 -17.83 15.91
N ASN A 693 -13.39 -18.82 16.16
CA ASN A 693 -12.32 -18.69 17.14
C ASN A 693 -11.08 -18.01 16.54
N GLU A 694 -10.90 -16.73 16.87
CA GLU A 694 -9.77 -15.93 16.40
C GLU A 694 -8.40 -16.43 16.86
N LEU A 695 -8.32 -17.20 17.97
CA LEU A 695 -7.03 -17.74 18.44
C LEU A 695 -6.41 -18.71 17.43
N VAL A 696 -7.25 -19.36 16.62
CA VAL A 696 -6.83 -20.33 15.59
C VAL A 696 -6.98 -19.74 14.19
N ASN A 697 -8.04 -18.97 13.94
CA ASN A 697 -8.38 -18.54 12.59
C ASN A 697 -7.64 -17.26 12.15
N ARG A 698 -6.30 -17.28 12.15
CA ARG A 698 -5.42 -16.17 11.76
C ARG A 698 -4.25 -16.64 10.90
N HIS A 699 -3.76 -15.74 10.04
CA HIS A 699 -2.53 -15.99 9.26
C HIS A 699 -1.29 -16.15 10.14
N LYS A 700 -1.17 -15.34 11.19
CA LYS A 700 -0.07 -15.40 12.16
C LYS A 700 -0.64 -15.53 13.56
N LEU A 701 -0.34 -16.64 14.22
CA LEU A 701 -0.77 -16.90 15.58
C LEU A 701 0.15 -16.19 16.56
N SER A 702 -0.40 -15.76 17.71
CA SER A 702 0.44 -15.34 18.85
C SER A 702 1.25 -16.53 19.37
N SER A 703 2.38 -16.27 20.03
CA SER A 703 3.20 -17.33 20.64
C SER A 703 2.38 -18.23 21.58
N ALA A 704 1.50 -17.63 22.38
CA ALA A 704 0.59 -18.35 23.28
C ALA A 704 -0.42 -19.22 22.51
N ALA A 705 -1.03 -18.70 21.43
CA ALA A 705 -1.97 -19.48 20.62
C ALA A 705 -1.27 -20.59 19.83
N ALA A 706 -0.07 -20.35 19.30
CA ALA A 706 0.74 -21.37 18.64
C ALA A 706 1.11 -22.51 19.62
N ALA A 707 1.51 -22.17 20.86
CA ALA A 707 1.78 -23.15 21.91
C ALA A 707 0.52 -23.93 22.30
N ALA A 708 -0.63 -23.27 22.41
CA ALA A 708 -1.91 -23.92 22.69
C ALA A 708 -2.34 -24.88 21.57
N ARG A 709 -2.19 -24.49 20.30
CA ARG A 709 -2.43 -25.36 19.15
C ARG A 709 -1.54 -26.61 19.21
N MET A 710 -0.26 -26.45 19.57
CA MET A 710 0.65 -27.60 19.70
C MET A 710 0.27 -28.51 20.88
N ARG A 711 -0.19 -27.96 22.01
CA ARG A 711 -0.75 -28.75 23.13
C ARG A 711 -2.02 -29.48 22.72
N LEU A 712 -2.89 -28.85 21.94
CA LEU A 712 -4.09 -29.51 21.41
C LEU A 712 -3.74 -30.69 20.51
N ILE A 713 -2.80 -30.50 19.57
CA ILE A 713 -2.34 -31.58 18.68
C ILE A 713 -1.74 -32.74 19.49
N ASP A 714 -0.95 -32.44 20.51
CA ASP A 714 -0.39 -33.45 21.42
C ASP A 714 -1.47 -34.28 22.14
N LEU A 715 -2.53 -33.61 22.63
CA LEU A 715 -3.69 -34.26 23.23
C LEU A 715 -4.50 -35.06 22.21
N MET A 716 -4.54 -34.64 20.94
CA MET A 716 -5.20 -35.40 19.88
C MET A 716 -4.49 -36.73 19.62
N PHE A 717 -3.15 -36.76 19.58
CA PHE A 717 -2.39 -38.00 19.39
C PHE A 717 -2.43 -38.92 20.63
N THR A 718 -2.33 -38.35 21.84
CA THR A 718 -2.20 -39.16 23.07
C THR A 718 -3.53 -39.54 23.73
N LYS A 719 -4.55 -38.70 23.61
CA LYS A 719 -5.80 -38.79 24.40
C LYS A 719 -7.09 -38.66 23.57
N SER A 720 -7.05 -38.91 22.26
CA SER A 720 -8.23 -38.93 21.36
C SER A 720 -9.40 -39.78 21.85
N HIS A 721 -9.13 -40.79 22.68
CA HIS A 721 -10.12 -41.75 23.17
C HIS A 721 -10.85 -41.32 24.45
N PHE A 722 -10.46 -40.19 25.04
CA PHE A 722 -11.10 -39.63 26.23
C PHE A 722 -12.04 -38.48 25.87
N PRO A 723 -13.17 -38.32 26.61
CA PRO A 723 -13.97 -37.11 26.48
C PRO A 723 -13.11 -35.87 26.76
N PHE A 724 -13.31 -34.80 25.98
CA PHE A 724 -12.52 -33.57 26.06
C PHE A 724 -10.99 -33.76 25.92
N LEU A 725 -10.55 -34.85 25.29
CA LEU A 725 -9.12 -35.23 25.20
C LEU A 725 -8.43 -35.33 26.58
N GLY A 726 -9.20 -35.63 27.63
CA GLY A 726 -8.71 -35.74 29.01
C GLY A 726 -8.42 -34.39 29.69
N MET A 727 -8.90 -33.26 29.17
CA MET A 727 -8.80 -31.96 29.83
C MET A 727 -9.87 -31.81 30.92
N ALA A 728 -9.50 -31.26 32.08
CA ALA A 728 -10.43 -30.92 33.15
C ALA A 728 -11.35 -29.76 32.73
N GLN A 729 -12.68 -29.91 32.85
CA GLN A 729 -13.64 -28.87 32.46
C GLN A 729 -13.54 -27.58 33.28
N GLU A 730 -13.11 -27.69 34.54
CA GLU A 730 -12.96 -26.56 35.47
C GLU A 730 -11.83 -25.61 35.03
N ARG A 731 -10.77 -26.16 34.43
CA ARG A 731 -9.66 -25.38 33.88
C ARG A 731 -10.00 -25.04 32.43
N LYS A 732 -10.01 -23.74 32.10
CA LYS A 732 -10.31 -23.24 30.75
C LYS A 732 -9.04 -22.69 30.06
N PRO A 733 -8.02 -23.52 29.79
CA PRO A 733 -6.83 -23.07 29.10
C PRO A 733 -7.13 -22.73 27.62
N PRO A 734 -6.26 -22.00 26.91
CA PRO A 734 -6.50 -21.60 25.52
C PRO A 734 -6.80 -22.77 24.57
N GLU A 735 -6.15 -23.93 24.74
CA GLU A 735 -6.40 -25.16 23.97
C GLU A 735 -7.82 -25.73 24.15
N MET A 736 -8.45 -25.53 25.32
CA MET A 736 -9.85 -25.91 25.53
C MET A 736 -10.78 -25.07 24.66
N SER A 737 -10.51 -23.77 24.52
CA SER A 737 -11.27 -22.90 23.60
C SER A 737 -11.13 -23.38 22.14
N MET A 738 -9.91 -23.72 21.72
CA MET A 738 -9.66 -24.28 20.38
C MET A 738 -10.43 -25.61 20.18
N TYR A 739 -10.34 -26.54 21.13
CA TYR A 739 -11.07 -27.81 21.13
C TYR A 739 -12.59 -27.63 21.00
N LEU A 740 -13.19 -26.78 21.84
CA LEU A 740 -14.63 -26.55 21.84
C LEU A 740 -15.11 -25.97 20.51
N SER A 741 -14.35 -25.04 19.94
CA SER A 741 -14.72 -24.33 18.72
C SER A 741 -14.48 -25.12 17.42
N VAL A 742 -13.38 -25.87 17.33
CA VAL A 742 -12.95 -26.54 16.09
C VAL A 742 -13.27 -28.03 16.09
N LEU A 743 -13.17 -28.73 17.23
CA LEU A 743 -13.34 -30.20 17.27
C LEU A 743 -14.72 -30.62 17.76
N LYS A 744 -15.18 -30.06 18.89
CA LYS A 744 -16.46 -30.44 19.51
C LYS A 744 -17.67 -29.90 18.75
N ARG A 745 -17.66 -28.60 18.41
CA ARG A 745 -18.80 -27.94 17.73
C ARG A 745 -19.07 -28.48 16.33
N THR A 746 -18.02 -28.90 15.62
CA THR A 746 -18.06 -29.42 14.25
C THR A 746 -18.30 -30.93 14.20
N GLY A 747 -18.28 -31.62 15.35
CA GLY A 747 -18.43 -33.07 15.43
C GLY A 747 -17.22 -33.87 14.95
N LEU A 748 -16.05 -33.24 14.78
CA LEU A 748 -14.81 -33.93 14.40
C LEU A 748 -14.31 -34.85 15.53
N HIS A 749 -14.54 -34.46 16.79
CA HIS A 749 -14.34 -35.34 17.95
C HIS A 749 -15.71 -35.78 18.49
N ARG A 750 -16.06 -37.05 18.30
CA ARG A 750 -17.39 -37.57 18.64
C ARG A 750 -17.32 -38.96 19.26
N PHE A 751 -18.37 -39.30 19.99
CA PHE A 751 -18.55 -40.65 20.50
C PHE A 751 -19.15 -41.54 19.39
N SER A 752 -18.39 -42.51 18.92
CA SER A 752 -18.77 -43.43 17.84
C SER A 752 -18.32 -44.85 18.18
N LYS A 753 -19.17 -45.86 17.92
CA LYS A 753 -18.88 -47.28 18.22
C LYS A 753 -18.42 -47.54 19.68
N GLY A 754 -18.99 -46.83 20.66
CA GLY A 754 -18.70 -47.03 22.08
C GLY A 754 -17.39 -46.40 22.59
N LYS A 755 -16.66 -45.64 21.75
CA LYS A 755 -15.42 -44.96 22.11
C LYS A 755 -15.44 -43.52 21.57
N TRP A 756 -14.70 -42.61 22.22
CA TRP A 756 -14.42 -41.31 21.62
C TRP A 756 -13.37 -41.47 20.53
N ASP A 757 -13.58 -40.82 19.39
CA ASP A 757 -12.63 -40.86 18.29
C ASP A 757 -12.65 -39.57 17.47
N LEU A 758 -11.53 -39.30 16.78
CA LEU A 758 -11.37 -38.21 15.83
C LEU A 758 -11.65 -38.74 14.43
N SER A 759 -12.65 -38.18 13.77
CA SER A 759 -13.06 -38.63 12.44
C SER A 759 -13.40 -37.46 11.54
N GLU A 760 -13.34 -37.69 10.23
CA GLU A 760 -13.83 -36.76 9.22
C GLU A 760 -15.30 -36.36 9.45
N PRO A 761 -15.71 -35.14 9.03
CA PRO A 761 -17.04 -34.61 9.30
C PRO A 761 -18.16 -35.49 8.69
N SER A 762 -19.30 -35.54 9.39
CA SER A 762 -20.49 -36.29 8.93
C SER A 762 -21.21 -35.60 7.75
N LYS A 763 -22.18 -36.26 7.12
CA LYS A 763 -22.96 -35.69 6.00
C LYS A 763 -23.69 -34.37 6.34
N ALA A 764 -23.99 -34.12 7.62
CA ALA A 764 -24.56 -32.85 8.10
C ALA A 764 -23.44 -31.91 8.59
N ASP A 765 -22.67 -31.35 7.67
CA ASP A 765 -21.57 -30.43 7.98
C ASP A 765 -22.03 -28.97 7.95
N SER A 766 -22.57 -28.49 9.07
CA SER A 766 -23.02 -27.10 9.22
C SER A 766 -21.88 -26.07 9.12
N ASN A 767 -20.62 -26.49 9.28
CA ASN A 767 -19.46 -25.60 9.39
C ASN A 767 -18.50 -25.70 8.20
N ARG A 768 -18.84 -26.44 7.14
CA ARG A 768 -18.10 -26.54 5.86
C ARG A 768 -16.64 -26.99 6.00
N PHE A 769 -16.36 -27.95 6.88
CA PHE A 769 -15.06 -28.60 6.97
C PHE A 769 -14.86 -29.70 5.92
N ALA A 770 -15.91 -30.34 5.43
CA ALA A 770 -15.86 -31.45 4.48
C ALA A 770 -15.08 -31.13 3.18
N PRO A 771 -15.21 -29.94 2.56
CA PRO A 771 -14.40 -29.58 1.40
C PRO A 771 -12.89 -29.56 1.69
N SER A 772 -12.48 -29.16 2.90
CA SER A 772 -11.07 -29.16 3.31
C SER A 772 -10.51 -30.57 3.40
N PHE A 773 -11.25 -31.50 4.01
CA PHE A 773 -10.86 -32.90 4.07
C PHE A 773 -10.85 -33.58 2.70
N ARG A 774 -11.82 -33.24 1.83
CA ARG A 774 -11.86 -33.73 0.44
C ARG A 774 -10.61 -33.31 -0.34
N ILE A 775 -10.21 -32.04 -0.28
CA ILE A 775 -9.01 -31.55 -0.98
C ILE A 775 -7.75 -32.20 -0.42
N ILE A 776 -7.62 -32.33 0.91
CA ILE A 776 -6.48 -33.04 1.50
C ILE A 776 -6.39 -34.48 0.96
N ARG A 777 -7.54 -35.15 0.88
CA ARG A 777 -7.63 -36.52 0.36
C ARG A 777 -7.27 -36.58 -1.11
N GLU A 778 -7.87 -35.76 -1.96
CA GLU A 778 -7.58 -35.70 -3.39
C GLU A 778 -6.10 -35.43 -3.65
N CYS A 779 -5.48 -34.50 -2.91
CA CYS A 779 -4.04 -34.23 -3.03
C CYS A 779 -3.17 -35.44 -2.66
N ILE A 780 -3.56 -36.21 -1.64
CA ILE A 780 -2.79 -37.36 -1.14
C ILE A 780 -3.05 -38.63 -1.97
N GLU A 781 -4.29 -38.85 -2.44
CA GLU A 781 -4.72 -40.04 -3.16
C GLU A 781 -4.50 -39.95 -4.68
N ALA A 782 -4.36 -38.74 -5.26
CA ALA A 782 -4.21 -38.56 -6.71
C ALA A 782 -3.02 -39.31 -7.33
N GLN A 783 -1.96 -39.58 -6.56
CA GLN A 783 -0.79 -40.33 -7.02
C GLN A 783 -0.39 -41.37 -5.95
N PRO A 784 -1.00 -42.58 -5.96
CA PRO A 784 -0.67 -43.63 -5.01
C PRO A 784 0.83 -44.00 -5.10
N ASP A 785 1.45 -44.28 -3.95
CA ASP A 785 2.88 -44.54 -3.79
C ASP A 785 3.83 -43.36 -4.12
N LYS A 786 3.34 -42.19 -4.56
CA LYS A 786 4.16 -40.99 -4.72
C LYS A 786 4.10 -40.10 -3.49
N ARG A 787 5.22 -39.41 -3.23
CA ARG A 787 5.37 -38.48 -2.13
C ARG A 787 4.81 -37.11 -2.49
N VAL A 788 3.92 -36.60 -1.65
CA VAL A 788 3.33 -35.26 -1.76
C VAL A 788 3.97 -34.36 -0.73
N ARG A 789 4.61 -33.28 -1.18
CA ARG A 789 5.20 -32.28 -0.27
C ARG A 789 4.12 -31.59 0.54
N VAL A 790 4.34 -31.49 1.86
CA VAL A 790 3.40 -30.82 2.77
C VAL A 790 3.26 -29.33 2.40
N SER A 791 4.32 -28.68 1.92
CA SER A 791 4.27 -27.29 1.45
C SER A 791 3.31 -27.09 0.26
N SER A 792 3.23 -28.05 -0.66
CA SER A 792 2.28 -28.02 -1.78
C SER A 792 0.85 -28.16 -1.28
N LEU A 793 0.61 -29.08 -0.34
CA LEU A 793 -0.70 -29.26 0.29
C LEU A 793 -1.15 -27.99 1.04
N TYR A 794 -0.24 -27.37 1.80
CA TYR A 794 -0.53 -26.12 2.51
C TYR A 794 -0.88 -25.00 1.51
N SER A 795 -0.17 -24.92 0.39
CA SER A 795 -0.43 -23.93 -0.66
C SER A 795 -1.81 -24.12 -1.30
N GLU A 796 -2.21 -25.36 -1.57
CA GLU A 796 -3.53 -25.67 -2.13
C GLU A 796 -4.66 -25.30 -1.16
N LEU A 797 -4.50 -25.63 0.12
CA LEU A 797 -5.46 -25.27 1.17
C LEU A 797 -5.57 -23.77 1.42
N ARG A 798 -4.49 -23.01 1.18
CA ARG A 798 -4.46 -21.54 1.30
C ARG A 798 -5.09 -20.82 0.12
N ASN A 799 -5.22 -21.47 -1.04
CA ASN A 799 -5.79 -20.86 -2.24
C ASN A 799 -7.33 -20.94 -2.24
N PRO A 800 -8.01 -20.07 -2.98
CA PRO A 800 -9.43 -20.25 -3.30
C PRO A 800 -9.68 -21.63 -3.92
N PRO A 801 -10.79 -22.32 -3.63
CA PRO A 801 -12.00 -21.81 -2.97
C PRO A 801 -12.04 -21.94 -1.43
N LEU A 802 -10.96 -22.42 -0.78
CA LEU A 802 -10.90 -22.62 0.67
C LEU A 802 -10.30 -21.43 1.42
N GLY A 803 -9.11 -20.98 1.02
CA GLY A 803 -8.43 -19.87 1.68
C GLY A 803 -8.04 -20.12 3.14
N LEU A 804 -7.69 -21.34 3.56
CA LEU A 804 -7.47 -21.66 4.98
C LEU A 804 -6.34 -20.84 5.63
N ARG A 805 -6.53 -20.52 6.91
CA ARG A 805 -5.54 -19.83 7.74
C ARG A 805 -4.56 -20.81 8.40
N GLU A 806 -3.33 -20.35 8.65
CA GLU A 806 -2.22 -21.15 9.21
C GLU A 806 -2.54 -21.88 10.51
N GLY A 807 -3.42 -21.34 11.35
CA GLY A 807 -3.76 -22.00 12.61
C GLY A 807 -4.57 -23.27 12.42
N ILE A 808 -5.39 -23.34 11.36
CA ILE A 808 -6.34 -24.43 11.13
C ILE A 808 -5.66 -25.59 10.40
N ILE A 809 -4.79 -25.31 9.43
CA ILE A 809 -4.20 -26.32 8.54
C ILE A 809 -3.51 -27.47 9.33
N PRO A 810 -2.65 -27.22 10.34
CA PRO A 810 -2.02 -28.30 11.10
C PRO A 810 -3.02 -29.14 11.92
N ILE A 811 -4.12 -28.54 12.38
CA ILE A 811 -5.15 -29.27 13.14
C ILE A 811 -5.87 -30.24 12.20
N LEU A 812 -6.26 -29.78 11.00
CA LEU A 812 -6.90 -30.65 10.01
C LEU A 812 -5.99 -31.78 9.57
N LEU A 813 -4.72 -31.47 9.32
CA LEU A 813 -3.73 -32.48 8.95
C LEU A 813 -3.53 -33.51 10.07
N ALA A 814 -3.50 -33.08 11.34
CA ALA A 814 -3.43 -34.00 12.49
C ALA A 814 -4.65 -34.94 12.55
N ILE A 815 -5.86 -34.44 12.28
CA ILE A 815 -7.07 -35.27 12.22
C ILE A 815 -6.95 -36.32 11.11
N VAL A 816 -6.50 -35.93 9.91
CA VAL A 816 -6.31 -36.85 8.79
C VAL A 816 -5.27 -37.92 9.13
N MET A 817 -4.13 -37.53 9.71
CA MET A 817 -3.08 -38.46 10.14
C MET A 817 -3.57 -39.44 11.22
N ILE A 818 -4.40 -39.00 12.17
CA ILE A 818 -4.95 -39.87 13.23
C ILE A 818 -6.03 -40.80 12.67
N ALA A 819 -6.96 -40.26 11.87
CA ALA A 819 -8.08 -41.02 11.32
C ALA A 819 -7.63 -42.08 10.29
N ARG A 820 -6.46 -41.89 9.66
CA ARG A 820 -5.89 -42.73 8.61
C ARG A 820 -4.46 -43.16 8.94
N GLU A 821 -4.15 -43.34 10.23
CA GLU A 821 -2.79 -43.67 10.70
C GLU A 821 -2.21 -44.93 10.03
N GLN A 822 -3.09 -45.87 9.64
CA GLN A 822 -2.70 -47.11 8.98
C GLN A 822 -2.39 -46.96 7.48
N GLU A 823 -2.87 -45.88 6.84
CA GLU A 823 -2.81 -45.67 5.39
C GLU A 823 -1.80 -44.58 4.99
N LEU A 824 -1.25 -43.83 5.95
CA LEU A 824 -0.41 -42.66 5.69
C LEU A 824 0.99 -42.82 6.30
N ALA A 825 2.00 -42.49 5.49
CA ALA A 825 3.42 -42.47 5.87
C ALA A 825 3.96 -41.05 5.78
N LEU A 826 4.67 -40.60 6.82
CA LEU A 826 5.28 -39.26 6.88
C LEU A 826 6.80 -39.37 6.81
N TYR A 827 7.42 -38.52 5.99
CA TYR A 827 8.87 -38.46 5.79
C TYR A 827 9.39 -37.05 6.11
N GLU A 828 10.60 -36.98 6.66
CA GLU A 828 11.36 -35.74 6.89
C GLU A 828 12.71 -35.86 6.17
N ASN A 829 13.00 -34.97 5.21
CA ASN A 829 14.21 -35.02 4.38
C ASN A 829 14.47 -36.41 3.74
N GLY A 830 13.39 -37.06 3.30
CA GLY A 830 13.42 -38.40 2.72
C GLY A 830 13.52 -39.56 3.71
N THR A 831 13.61 -39.29 5.02
CA THR A 831 13.66 -40.30 6.09
C THR A 831 12.27 -40.56 6.65
N PHE A 832 11.86 -41.82 6.77
CA PHE A 832 10.56 -42.19 7.31
C PHE A 832 10.46 -41.94 8.83
N LEU A 833 9.35 -41.36 9.29
CA LEU A 833 9.07 -41.11 10.70
C LEU A 833 8.18 -42.21 11.30
N ARG A 834 8.70 -42.93 12.30
CA ARG A 834 8.00 -44.04 12.98
C ARG A 834 6.81 -43.59 13.83
N GLU A 835 6.99 -42.48 14.53
CA GLU A 835 5.99 -41.91 15.42
C GLU A 835 5.74 -40.46 15.03
N VAL A 836 4.48 -40.12 14.85
CA VAL A 836 4.04 -38.76 14.54
C VAL A 836 3.41 -38.18 15.80
N GLY A 837 4.00 -37.10 16.30
CA GLY A 837 3.54 -36.43 17.52
C GLY A 837 3.78 -34.92 17.47
N LYS A 838 3.68 -34.28 18.63
CA LYS A 838 3.82 -32.82 18.77
C LYS A 838 5.11 -32.25 18.18
N GLU A 839 6.25 -32.90 18.40
CA GLU A 839 7.56 -32.42 17.94
C GLU A 839 7.65 -32.39 16.41
N VAL A 840 7.12 -33.43 15.76
CA VAL A 840 7.06 -33.53 14.30
C VAL A 840 6.15 -32.42 13.76
N PHE A 841 4.97 -32.22 14.33
CA PHE A 841 4.08 -31.13 13.92
C PHE A 841 4.66 -29.73 14.17
N LEU A 842 5.46 -29.56 15.23
CA LEU A 842 6.16 -28.30 15.49
C LEU A 842 7.20 -28.00 14.40
N ARG A 843 8.00 -28.99 14.00
CA ARG A 843 8.97 -28.85 12.89
C ARG A 843 8.26 -28.68 11.55
N MET A 844 7.24 -29.49 11.26
CA MET A 844 6.45 -29.43 10.04
C MET A 844 5.72 -28.09 9.85
N THR A 845 5.24 -27.48 10.94
CA THR A 845 4.61 -26.15 10.83
C THR A 845 5.63 -25.03 10.59
N LYS A 846 6.90 -25.21 10.98
CA LYS A 846 7.97 -24.24 10.76
C LYS A 846 8.61 -24.35 9.38
N THR A 847 8.87 -25.58 8.93
CA THR A 847 9.55 -25.88 7.66
C THR A 847 8.80 -27.00 6.91
N PRO A 848 7.60 -26.73 6.38
CA PRO A 848 6.76 -27.74 5.72
C PRO A 848 7.39 -28.32 4.44
N GLU A 849 8.33 -27.59 3.82
CA GLU A 849 9.07 -28.03 2.63
C GLU A 849 9.93 -29.29 2.84
N ASN A 850 10.34 -29.56 4.08
CA ASN A 850 11.15 -30.74 4.43
C ASN A 850 10.31 -32.00 4.63
N PHE A 851 8.98 -31.88 4.65
CA PHE A 851 8.07 -32.97 4.97
C PHE A 851 7.30 -33.44 3.74
N GLU A 852 7.16 -34.76 3.63
CA GLU A 852 6.45 -35.42 2.55
C GLU A 852 5.49 -36.47 3.11
N ILE A 853 4.28 -36.54 2.56
CA ILE A 853 3.27 -37.54 2.91
C ILE A 853 3.11 -38.50 1.74
N GLN A 854 3.09 -39.79 2.04
CA GLN A 854 2.82 -40.85 1.07
C GLN A 854 1.58 -41.62 1.50
N HIS A 855 0.67 -41.84 0.54
CA HIS A 855 -0.47 -42.72 0.73
C HIS A 855 -0.05 -44.17 0.46
N CYS A 856 -0.22 -45.02 1.46
CA CYS A 856 0.26 -46.40 1.49
C CYS A 856 -0.88 -47.33 1.85
N ARG A 857 -1.51 -47.93 0.84
CA ARG A 857 -2.59 -48.90 1.03
C ARG A 857 -2.04 -50.32 1.05
N ILE A 858 -1.97 -50.94 2.23
CA ILE A 858 -1.55 -52.34 2.41
C ILE A 858 -2.81 -53.22 2.43
N GLU A 859 -3.40 -53.44 1.26
CA GLU A 859 -4.55 -54.33 1.07
C GLU A 859 -4.23 -55.43 0.05
N GLY A 860 -4.94 -56.56 0.13
CA GLY A 860 -4.75 -57.70 -0.77
C GLY A 860 -3.36 -58.35 -0.66
N ILE A 861 -2.72 -58.59 -1.81
CA ILE A 861 -1.49 -59.37 -1.96
C ILE A 861 -0.27 -58.69 -1.29
N ARG A 862 -0.24 -57.36 -1.21
CA ARG A 862 0.80 -56.63 -0.45
C ARG A 862 0.79 -56.99 1.04
N SER A 863 -0.40 -57.23 1.62
CA SER A 863 -0.51 -57.73 3.01
C SER A 863 0.00 -59.17 3.14
N GLU A 864 -0.18 -60.01 2.13
CA GLU A 864 0.27 -61.41 2.17
C GLU A 864 1.79 -61.52 2.09
N VAL A 865 2.39 -60.77 1.15
CA VAL A 865 3.85 -60.63 1.01
C VAL A 865 4.46 -60.15 2.32
N PHE A 866 3.88 -59.10 2.92
CA PHE A 866 4.35 -58.55 4.19
C PHE A 866 4.33 -59.59 5.33
N VAL A 867 3.23 -60.32 5.49
CA VAL A 867 3.09 -61.34 6.54
C VAL A 867 4.07 -62.50 6.32
N LYS A 868 4.26 -62.96 5.08
CA LYS A 868 5.20 -64.05 4.76
C LYS A 868 6.66 -63.62 4.99
N LEU A 869 7.05 -62.41 4.61
CA LEU A 869 8.39 -61.84 4.89
C LEU A 869 8.65 -61.67 6.39
N ALA A 870 7.68 -61.14 7.14
CA ALA A 870 7.81 -60.97 8.59
C ALA A 870 7.99 -62.31 9.32
N ARG A 871 7.32 -63.39 8.85
CA ARG A 871 7.54 -64.75 9.37
C ARG A 871 8.92 -65.30 9.03
N LEU A 872 9.41 -65.10 7.79
CA LEU A 872 10.76 -65.53 7.40
C LEU A 872 11.85 -64.93 8.31
N LEU A 873 11.64 -63.71 8.81
CA LEU A 873 12.58 -62.98 9.65
C LEU A 873 12.33 -63.15 11.17
N GLY A 874 11.36 -63.98 11.55
CA GLY A 874 11.08 -64.31 12.96
C GLY A 874 10.39 -63.21 13.77
N VAL A 875 9.64 -62.30 13.14
CA VAL A 875 8.89 -61.24 13.83
C VAL A 875 7.58 -61.78 14.41
N ALA A 876 7.47 -61.85 15.74
CA ALA A 876 6.26 -62.31 16.44
C ALA A 876 5.24 -61.16 16.65
N ASN A 877 3.93 -61.46 16.54
CA ASN A 877 2.78 -60.54 16.69
C ASN A 877 2.69 -59.39 15.66
N ILE A 878 2.41 -59.74 14.40
CA ILE A 878 2.20 -58.77 13.30
C ILE A 878 0.77 -58.20 13.36
N ARG A 879 0.62 -56.88 13.50
CA ARG A 879 -0.68 -56.18 13.50
C ARG A 879 -1.07 -55.63 12.12
N ARG A 880 -0.21 -55.82 11.11
CA ARG A 880 -0.36 -55.34 9.72
C ARG A 880 -0.38 -53.81 9.64
N GLN A 881 0.55 -53.15 10.32
CA GLN A 881 0.67 -51.68 10.37
C GLN A 881 1.99 -51.19 9.76
N ASN A 882 2.04 -49.91 9.35
CA ASN A 882 3.27 -49.28 8.83
C ASN A 882 4.46 -49.36 9.81
N GLN A 883 4.20 -49.42 11.12
CA GLN A 883 5.25 -49.62 12.13
C GLN A 883 5.89 -51.02 12.08
N ASP A 884 5.11 -52.05 11.72
CA ASP A 884 5.63 -53.41 11.55
C ASP A 884 6.52 -53.49 10.29
N LEU A 885 6.26 -52.67 9.27
CA LEU A 885 7.02 -52.59 8.02
C LEU A 885 8.48 -52.16 8.25
N LEU A 886 8.67 -51.15 9.10
CA LEU A 886 10.01 -50.73 9.54
C LEU A 886 10.77 -51.84 10.26
N GLU A 887 10.09 -52.59 11.14
CA GLU A 887 10.74 -53.65 11.91
C GLU A 887 11.25 -54.77 10.98
N VAL A 888 10.47 -55.12 9.97
CA VAL A 888 10.86 -56.08 8.92
C VAL A 888 12.08 -55.60 8.13
N VAL A 889 12.06 -54.35 7.65
CA VAL A 889 13.20 -53.79 6.89
C VAL A 889 14.45 -53.64 7.77
N LYS A 890 14.29 -53.22 9.03
CA LYS A 890 15.40 -53.12 9.99
C LYS A 890 16.05 -54.48 10.21
N ARG A 891 15.28 -55.55 10.35
CA ARG A 891 15.81 -56.92 10.49
C ARG A 891 16.58 -57.38 9.25
N LEU A 892 16.11 -57.04 8.04
CA LEU A 892 16.83 -57.32 6.78
C LEU A 892 18.16 -56.56 6.71
N CYS A 893 18.16 -55.26 6.98
CA CYS A 893 19.39 -54.46 6.94
C CYS A 893 20.39 -54.90 8.02
N LEU A 894 19.91 -55.23 9.24
CA LEU A 894 20.76 -55.76 10.31
C LEU A 894 21.38 -57.11 9.93
N PHE A 895 20.63 -58.01 9.29
CA PHE A 895 21.16 -59.28 8.80
C PHE A 895 22.35 -59.06 7.85
N VAL A 896 22.19 -58.20 6.83
CA VAL A 896 23.28 -57.94 5.87
C VAL A 896 24.45 -57.18 6.52
N ALA A 897 24.19 -56.27 7.45
CA ALA A 897 25.24 -55.54 8.16
C ALA A 897 26.09 -56.43 9.08
N GLN A 898 25.52 -57.49 9.64
CA GLN A 898 26.21 -58.47 10.50
C GLN A 898 27.04 -59.49 9.71
N LEU A 899 26.92 -59.53 8.38
CA LEU A 899 27.72 -60.44 7.56
C LEU A 899 29.21 -60.03 7.55
N PRO A 900 30.14 -61.00 7.45
CA PRO A 900 31.55 -60.74 7.23
C PRO A 900 31.79 -59.81 6.03
N GLU A 901 32.91 -59.07 6.06
CA GLU A 901 33.25 -58.12 5.00
C GLU A 901 33.42 -58.81 3.63
N TYR A 902 33.93 -60.05 3.60
CA TYR A 902 33.96 -60.85 2.38
C TYR A 902 32.57 -61.09 1.79
N SER A 903 31.62 -61.62 2.57
CA SER A 903 30.23 -61.89 2.12
C SER A 903 29.52 -60.64 1.60
N ARG A 904 29.84 -59.46 2.14
CA ARG A 904 29.27 -58.18 1.70
C ARG A 904 29.83 -57.69 0.36
N ASN A 905 31.05 -58.08 0.01
CA ASN A 905 31.77 -57.52 -1.14
C ASN A 905 32.02 -58.51 -2.27
N THR A 906 31.96 -59.82 -2.01
CA THR A 906 32.33 -60.84 -3.01
C THR A 906 31.42 -60.81 -4.24
N ARG A 907 32.01 -61.09 -5.40
CA ARG A 907 31.33 -61.30 -6.68
C ARG A 907 31.13 -62.78 -6.99
N HIS A 908 31.58 -63.71 -6.14
CA HIS A 908 31.34 -65.16 -6.26
C HIS A 908 29.97 -65.56 -5.69
N LEU A 909 28.92 -64.86 -6.12
CA LEU A 909 27.52 -65.11 -5.76
C LEU A 909 26.65 -65.14 -7.02
N PRO A 910 25.52 -65.87 -7.00
CA PRO A 910 24.53 -65.80 -8.07
C PRO A 910 24.03 -64.37 -8.32
N ASN A 911 23.66 -64.05 -9.56
CA ASN A 911 23.27 -62.70 -9.96
C ASN A 911 22.05 -62.17 -9.18
N ILE A 912 21.08 -63.05 -8.89
CA ILE A 912 19.91 -62.76 -8.06
C ILE A 912 20.35 -62.31 -6.66
N THR A 913 21.25 -63.07 -6.04
CA THR A 913 21.73 -62.80 -4.67
C THR A 913 22.57 -61.54 -4.56
N LYS A 914 23.34 -61.20 -5.61
CA LYS A 914 24.02 -59.89 -5.72
C LYS A 914 23.02 -58.74 -5.75
N ALA A 915 21.99 -58.86 -6.60
CA ALA A 915 20.96 -57.84 -6.75
C ALA A 915 20.17 -57.66 -5.44
N VAL A 916 19.82 -58.76 -4.75
CA VAL A 916 19.12 -58.72 -3.46
C VAL A 916 20.00 -58.05 -2.39
N ARG A 917 21.30 -58.37 -2.33
CA ARG A 917 22.25 -57.73 -1.42
C ARG A 917 22.35 -56.22 -1.67
N GLU A 918 22.49 -55.82 -2.92
CA GLU A 918 22.60 -54.41 -3.31
C GLU A 918 21.32 -53.63 -3.02
N ALA A 919 20.15 -54.23 -3.30
CA ALA A 919 18.85 -53.64 -2.96
C ALA A 919 18.72 -53.41 -1.44
N ILE A 920 19.13 -54.36 -0.60
CA ILE A 920 19.05 -54.22 0.87
C ILE A 920 20.06 -53.19 1.41
N LEU A 921 21.29 -53.13 0.87
CA LEU A 921 22.32 -52.17 1.28
C LEU A 921 22.00 -50.74 0.81
N GLY A 922 21.38 -50.59 -0.36
CA GLY A 922 20.97 -49.31 -0.93
C GLY A 922 19.61 -48.80 -0.44
N ALA A 923 18.94 -49.56 0.42
CA ALA A 923 17.57 -49.28 0.84
C ALA A 923 17.47 -47.98 1.65
N ARG A 924 16.79 -46.98 1.07
CA ARG A 924 16.40 -45.73 1.77
C ARG A 924 14.93 -45.71 2.17
N GLU A 925 14.11 -46.54 1.51
CA GLU A 925 12.66 -46.49 1.62
C GLU A 925 12.08 -47.90 1.87
N PRO A 926 11.42 -48.14 3.02
CA PRO A 926 10.95 -49.47 3.39
C PRO A 926 9.95 -50.10 2.40
N ILE A 927 9.02 -49.31 1.87
CA ILE A 927 7.96 -49.78 0.95
C ILE A 927 8.55 -50.10 -0.42
N ARG A 928 9.42 -49.21 -0.92
CA ARG A 928 10.11 -49.41 -2.19
C ARG A 928 10.96 -50.68 -2.16
N LEU A 929 11.70 -50.87 -1.06
CA LEU A 929 12.50 -52.08 -0.87
C LEU A 929 11.65 -53.35 -0.98
N ILE A 930 10.54 -53.42 -0.25
CA ILE A 930 9.74 -54.65 -0.16
C ILE A 930 8.95 -54.96 -1.44
N PHE A 931 8.34 -53.95 -2.06
CA PHE A 931 7.37 -54.17 -3.14
C PHE A 931 7.92 -53.90 -4.54
N TYR A 932 9.07 -53.24 -4.66
CA TYR A 932 9.67 -52.87 -5.95
C TYR A 932 11.08 -53.44 -6.05
N ASP A 933 12.00 -53.02 -5.18
CA ASP A 933 13.43 -53.32 -5.33
C ASP A 933 13.73 -54.82 -5.09
N LEU A 934 13.10 -55.48 -4.10
CA LEU A 934 13.27 -56.92 -3.86
C LEU A 934 12.66 -57.80 -4.97
N PRO A 935 11.40 -57.59 -5.41
CA PRO A 935 10.87 -58.31 -6.58
C PRO A 935 11.72 -58.14 -7.84
N ALA A 936 12.14 -56.90 -8.14
CA ALA A 936 13.00 -56.62 -9.27
C ALA A 936 14.37 -57.32 -9.15
N ALA A 937 14.97 -57.32 -7.95
CA ALA A 937 16.22 -58.02 -7.68
C ALA A 937 16.11 -59.55 -7.86
N CYS A 938 14.93 -60.13 -7.61
CA CYS A 938 14.63 -61.53 -7.87
C CYS A 938 14.24 -61.83 -9.32
N GLY A 939 14.26 -60.84 -10.23
CA GLY A 939 13.85 -61.00 -11.63
C GLY A 939 12.34 -61.16 -11.83
N LEU A 940 11.54 -60.79 -10.82
CA LEU A 940 10.07 -60.85 -10.83
C LEU A 940 9.48 -59.46 -11.10
N LYS A 941 8.20 -59.42 -11.52
CA LYS A 941 7.49 -58.16 -11.73
C LYS A 941 7.23 -57.43 -10.40
N GLU A 942 7.33 -56.10 -10.44
CA GLU A 942 7.03 -55.22 -9.31
C GLU A 942 5.59 -55.37 -8.82
N ILE A 943 5.39 -55.22 -7.50
CA ILE A 943 4.09 -55.40 -6.85
C ILE A 943 3.39 -54.04 -6.71
N VAL A 944 2.70 -53.65 -7.78
CA VAL A 944 1.96 -52.38 -7.93
C VAL A 944 0.59 -52.47 -7.23
N PRO A 945 0.04 -51.37 -6.65
CA PRO A 945 -1.26 -51.45 -5.98
C PRO A 945 -2.39 -51.61 -7.01
N GLY A 946 -3.39 -52.44 -6.69
CA GLY A 946 -4.61 -52.61 -7.50
C GLY A 946 -4.54 -53.66 -8.62
N VAL A 947 -3.45 -54.43 -8.72
CA VAL A 947 -3.31 -55.56 -9.66
C VAL A 947 -3.41 -56.87 -8.89
N ASP A 948 -4.34 -57.75 -9.27
CA ASP A 948 -4.40 -59.13 -8.77
C ASP A 948 -3.23 -59.93 -9.36
N LEU A 949 -2.16 -60.07 -8.58
CA LEU A 949 -1.02 -60.92 -8.88
C LEU A 949 -1.29 -62.38 -8.44
N ASP A 950 -0.73 -63.33 -9.18
CA ASP A 950 -0.88 -64.77 -8.93
C ASP A 950 -0.22 -65.16 -7.58
N PRO A 951 -0.89 -65.87 -6.65
CA PRO A 951 -0.30 -66.31 -5.37
C PRO A 951 1.00 -67.10 -5.53
N LEU A 952 1.16 -67.78 -6.68
CA LEU A 952 2.38 -68.51 -7.04
C LEU A 952 3.62 -67.59 -7.11
N LEU A 953 3.44 -66.34 -7.53
CA LEU A 953 4.53 -65.35 -7.64
C LEU A 953 5.04 -64.93 -6.25
N VAL A 954 4.14 -64.83 -5.27
CA VAL A 954 4.50 -64.52 -3.88
C VAL A 954 5.32 -65.65 -3.27
N GLU A 955 4.96 -66.92 -3.53
CA GLU A 955 5.74 -68.06 -3.06
C GLU A 955 7.11 -68.15 -3.73
N GLN A 956 7.19 -67.88 -5.04
CA GLN A 956 8.46 -67.79 -5.76
C GLN A 956 9.36 -66.68 -5.19
N LEU A 957 8.81 -65.48 -4.96
CA LEU A 957 9.56 -64.37 -4.34
C LEU A 957 10.12 -64.75 -2.97
N MET A 958 9.31 -65.39 -2.11
CA MET A 958 9.75 -65.81 -0.78
C MET A 958 10.84 -66.89 -0.85
N LYS A 959 10.75 -67.80 -1.83
CA LYS A 959 11.75 -68.84 -2.08
C LYS A 959 13.08 -68.23 -2.52
N GLU A 960 13.07 -67.31 -3.48
CA GLU A 960 14.29 -66.65 -3.97
C GLU A 960 14.95 -65.79 -2.89
N ILE A 961 14.17 -65.00 -2.13
CA ILE A 961 14.72 -64.23 -0.99
C ILE A 961 15.36 -65.18 0.04
N ARG A 962 14.73 -66.30 0.36
CA ARG A 962 15.29 -67.28 1.30
C ARG A 962 16.58 -67.91 0.79
N ASN A 963 16.63 -68.26 -0.50
CA ASN A 963 17.83 -68.79 -1.14
C ASN A 963 18.97 -67.77 -1.08
N SER A 964 18.71 -66.52 -1.48
CA SER A 964 19.71 -65.46 -1.44
C SER A 964 20.25 -65.17 -0.03
N LEU A 965 19.39 -65.16 1.00
CA LEU A 965 19.84 -64.99 2.38
C LEU A 965 20.72 -66.16 2.86
N ASN A 966 20.39 -67.39 2.46
CA ASN A 966 21.20 -68.56 2.78
C ASN A 966 22.55 -68.57 2.04
N GLU A 967 22.56 -68.18 0.75
CA GLU A 967 23.79 -68.05 -0.04
C GLU A 967 24.73 -66.99 0.53
N LEU A 968 24.20 -65.83 0.96
CA LEU A 968 24.99 -64.79 1.64
C LEU A 968 25.61 -65.29 2.96
N ARG A 969 24.89 -66.15 3.70
CA ARG A 969 25.39 -66.77 4.93
C ARG A 969 26.48 -67.80 4.65
N ASN A 970 26.36 -68.55 3.55
CA ASN A 970 27.30 -69.61 3.16
C ASN A 970 28.51 -69.11 2.36
N ALA A 971 28.54 -67.84 1.95
CA ALA A 971 29.63 -67.28 1.14
C ALA A 971 31.03 -67.43 1.76
N LEU A 972 31.17 -67.21 3.07
CA LEU A 972 32.45 -67.35 3.78
C LEU A 972 32.86 -68.82 3.96
N PRO A 973 31.99 -69.75 4.42
CA PRO A 973 32.27 -71.18 4.38
C PRO A 973 32.74 -71.68 3.01
N SER A 974 32.09 -71.25 1.92
CA SER A 974 32.49 -71.63 0.56
C SER A 974 33.86 -71.07 0.14
N LEU A 975 34.29 -69.92 0.68
CA LEU A 975 35.66 -69.42 0.49
C LEU A 975 36.67 -70.36 1.18
N TYR A 976 36.40 -70.77 2.42
CA TYR A 976 37.27 -71.70 3.13
C TYR A 976 37.41 -73.04 2.39
N ASP A 977 36.34 -73.54 1.77
CA ASP A 977 36.38 -74.75 0.93
C ASP A 977 37.31 -74.61 -0.26
N ARG A 978 37.28 -73.45 -0.94
CA ARG A 978 38.17 -73.18 -2.09
C ARG A 978 39.63 -73.01 -1.65
N MET A 979 39.88 -72.32 -0.53
CA MET A 979 41.21 -72.23 0.06
C MET A 979 41.78 -73.62 0.39
N ARG A 980 40.96 -74.48 0.98
CA ARG A 980 41.31 -75.87 1.28
C ARG A 980 41.72 -76.63 0.01
N ASN A 981 40.93 -76.52 -1.06
CA ASN A 981 41.24 -77.18 -2.33
C ASN A 981 42.54 -76.64 -2.96
N ALA A 982 42.77 -75.32 -2.91
CA ALA A 982 44.00 -74.72 -3.41
C ALA A 982 45.26 -75.21 -2.67
N ILE A 983 45.15 -75.45 -1.35
CA ILE A 983 46.23 -76.05 -0.55
C ILE A 983 46.47 -77.50 -0.98
N ILE A 984 45.43 -78.33 -1.08
CA ILE A 984 45.55 -79.74 -1.48
C ILE A 984 46.25 -79.85 -2.85
N GLN A 985 45.81 -79.06 -3.83
CA GLN A 985 46.39 -79.04 -5.18
C GLN A 985 47.85 -78.57 -5.19
N SER A 986 48.20 -77.52 -4.44
CA SER A 986 49.57 -76.99 -4.41
C SER A 986 50.58 -78.01 -3.84
N PHE A 987 50.17 -78.82 -2.86
CA PHE A 987 51.02 -79.86 -2.29
C PHE A 987 51.04 -81.15 -3.11
N GLY A 988 50.05 -81.38 -3.99
CA GLY A 988 50.00 -82.51 -4.92
C GLY A 988 49.39 -83.79 -4.34
N TYR A 989 48.48 -83.65 -3.37
CA TYR A 989 47.76 -84.79 -2.79
C TYR A 989 46.48 -85.07 -3.59
N GLU A 990 46.27 -86.34 -3.96
CA GLU A 990 45.03 -86.82 -4.59
C GLU A 990 44.28 -87.75 -3.63
N ASP A 991 42.94 -87.60 -3.55
CA ASP A 991 41.99 -88.49 -2.85
C ASP A 991 42.32 -88.89 -1.39
N ARG A 992 42.51 -87.90 -0.49
CA ARG A 992 42.58 -88.12 0.97
C ARG A 992 41.76 -87.12 1.76
N GLU A 993 41.36 -87.48 2.98
CA GLU A 993 40.64 -86.56 3.88
C GLU A 993 41.55 -85.42 4.35
N PHE A 994 41.00 -84.19 4.39
CA PHE A 994 41.76 -82.98 4.70
C PHE A 994 42.49 -82.98 6.07
N PRO A 995 41.95 -83.57 7.16
CA PRO A 995 42.69 -83.66 8.43
C PRO A 995 43.98 -84.47 8.33
N VAL A 996 43.99 -85.53 7.51
CA VAL A 996 45.18 -86.36 7.26
C VAL A 996 46.21 -85.56 6.47
N ILE A 997 45.77 -84.87 5.41
CA ILE A 997 46.60 -83.98 4.60
C ILE A 997 47.21 -82.85 5.46
N ARG A 998 46.42 -82.25 6.36
CA ARG A 998 46.90 -81.20 7.29
C ARG A 998 47.99 -81.72 8.22
N SER A 999 47.87 -82.94 8.75
CA SER A 999 48.91 -83.56 9.57
C SER A 999 50.20 -83.80 8.78
N GLU A 1000 50.10 -84.34 7.56
CA GLU A 1000 51.27 -84.59 6.71
C GLU A 1000 51.98 -83.28 6.30
N ILE A 1001 51.23 -82.22 6.00
CA ILE A 1001 51.79 -80.89 5.72
C ILE A 1001 52.46 -80.30 6.97
N ALA A 1002 51.86 -80.50 8.15
CA ALA A 1002 52.44 -80.05 9.42
C ALA A 1002 53.76 -80.77 9.73
N ASP A 1003 53.81 -82.09 9.56
CA ASP A 1003 55.03 -82.90 9.78
C ASP A 1003 56.17 -82.46 8.84
N ARG A 1004 55.85 -82.21 7.57
CA ARG A 1004 56.81 -81.68 6.59
C ARG A 1004 57.33 -80.30 6.98
N ALA A 1005 56.42 -79.41 7.38
CA ALA A 1005 56.76 -78.06 7.81
C ALA A 1005 57.62 -78.06 9.09
N GLU A 1006 57.38 -78.97 10.03
CA GLU A 1006 58.16 -79.12 11.27
C GLU A 1006 59.60 -79.56 11.00
N GLY A 1007 59.81 -80.52 10.08
CA GLY A 1007 61.14 -80.97 9.66
C GLY A 1007 61.99 -79.87 9.04
N LEU A 1008 61.38 -78.92 8.33
CA LEU A 1008 62.07 -77.80 7.66
C LEU A 1008 62.37 -76.60 8.57
N LEU A 1009 61.70 -76.47 9.73
CA LEU A 1009 61.78 -75.27 10.58
C LEU A 1009 63.18 -75.01 11.15
N ILE A 1010 63.99 -76.07 11.31
CA ILE A 1010 65.36 -76.01 11.84
C ILE A 1010 66.33 -75.42 10.80
N ASP A 1011 66.15 -75.77 9.53
CA ASP A 1011 67.13 -75.53 8.45
C ASP A 1011 66.79 -74.36 7.52
N VAL A 1012 65.53 -73.91 7.49
CA VAL A 1012 65.12 -72.76 6.67
C VAL A 1012 65.55 -71.45 7.34
N SER A 1013 66.43 -70.71 6.66
CA SER A 1013 66.88 -69.38 7.08
C SER A 1013 66.06 -68.23 6.49
N GLU A 1014 65.33 -68.44 5.39
CA GLU A 1014 64.46 -67.42 4.77
C GLU A 1014 63.27 -67.11 5.71
N PRO A 1015 63.14 -65.86 6.21
CA PRO A 1015 62.12 -65.51 7.21
C PRO A 1015 60.68 -65.78 6.75
N ARG A 1016 60.40 -65.57 5.45
CA ARG A 1016 59.06 -65.71 4.87
C ARG A 1016 58.62 -67.17 4.75
N LEU A 1017 59.53 -68.07 4.38
CA LEU A 1017 59.28 -69.51 4.37
C LEU A 1017 59.21 -70.06 5.80
N LYS A 1018 60.09 -69.62 6.70
CA LYS A 1018 60.09 -70.05 8.10
C LYS A 1018 58.76 -69.73 8.79
N ALA A 1019 58.23 -68.53 8.60
CA ALA A 1019 56.93 -68.14 9.15
C ALA A 1019 55.75 -68.87 8.48
N LEU A 1020 55.85 -69.29 7.21
CA LEU A 1020 54.87 -70.18 6.61
C LEU A 1020 54.88 -71.55 7.29
N CYS A 1021 56.07 -72.15 7.46
CA CYS A 1021 56.21 -73.45 8.12
C CYS A 1021 55.68 -73.43 9.56
N PHE A 1022 55.92 -72.35 10.31
CA PHE A 1022 55.35 -72.19 11.66
C PHE A 1022 53.82 -72.22 11.66
N ARG A 1023 53.15 -71.61 10.67
CA ARG A 1023 51.68 -71.61 10.58
C ARG A 1023 51.12 -72.93 10.05
N LEU A 1024 51.84 -73.60 9.16
CA LEU A 1024 51.47 -74.92 8.64
C LEU A 1024 51.60 -76.01 9.71
N ALA A 1025 52.61 -75.92 10.59
CA ALA A 1025 52.84 -76.86 11.69
C ALA A 1025 51.88 -76.69 12.89
N ASP A 1026 51.01 -75.67 12.89
CA ASP A 1026 50.09 -75.40 13.99
C ASP A 1026 48.90 -76.39 14.00
N GLY A 1027 49.02 -77.41 14.84
CA GLY A 1027 47.97 -78.41 15.10
C GLY A 1027 46.90 -78.00 16.13
N GLY A 1028 47.05 -76.85 16.80
CA GLY A 1028 46.16 -76.44 17.90
C GLY A 1028 44.88 -75.71 17.47
N LEU A 1029 44.83 -75.20 16.24
CA LEU A 1029 43.70 -74.42 15.72
C LEU A 1029 42.59 -75.27 15.08
N SER A 1030 41.33 -74.82 15.21
CA SER A 1030 40.20 -75.37 14.45
C SER A 1030 40.44 -75.23 12.94
N GLU A 1031 39.75 -76.01 12.10
CA GLU A 1031 39.95 -75.98 10.63
C GLU A 1031 39.74 -74.58 10.03
N SER A 1032 38.68 -73.88 10.46
CA SER A 1032 38.39 -72.52 10.00
C SER A 1032 39.41 -71.50 10.50
N ASP A 1033 39.83 -71.58 11.78
CA ASP A 1033 40.80 -70.66 12.36
C ASP A 1033 42.20 -70.86 11.77
N TRP A 1034 42.53 -72.11 11.43
CA TRP A 1034 43.77 -72.46 10.75
C TRP A 1034 43.80 -71.90 9.33
N LEU A 1035 42.72 -72.09 8.55
CA LEU A 1035 42.59 -71.49 7.21
C LEU A 1035 42.64 -69.96 7.28
N GLU A 1036 42.02 -69.36 8.30
CA GLU A 1036 42.08 -67.91 8.55
C GLU A 1036 43.51 -67.44 8.87
N SER A 1037 44.27 -68.19 9.67
CA SER A 1037 45.68 -67.90 10.00
C SER A 1037 46.61 -68.04 8.78
N VAL A 1038 46.45 -69.10 8.00
CA VAL A 1038 47.24 -69.38 6.78
C VAL A 1038 46.92 -68.35 5.70
N GLY A 1039 45.63 -68.08 5.46
CA GLY A 1039 45.17 -67.04 4.52
C GLY A 1039 45.65 -65.65 4.91
N SER A 1040 45.57 -65.29 6.20
CA SER A 1040 46.08 -64.01 6.73
C SER A 1040 47.55 -63.79 6.46
N TYR A 1041 48.35 -64.86 6.45
CA TYR A 1041 49.78 -64.76 6.20
C TYR A 1041 50.08 -64.52 4.72
N ILE A 1042 49.50 -65.37 3.87
CA ILE A 1042 49.84 -65.44 2.46
C ILE A 1042 49.29 -64.21 1.73
N ALA A 1043 48.05 -63.81 2.02
CA ALA A 1043 47.41 -62.64 1.42
C ALA A 1043 47.56 -61.35 2.27
N LEU A 1044 48.29 -61.41 3.39
CA LEU A 1044 48.50 -60.28 4.33
C LEU A 1044 47.20 -59.67 4.92
N ARG A 1045 46.06 -60.35 4.77
CA ARG A 1045 44.74 -59.92 5.24
C ARG A 1045 43.90 -61.14 5.64
N PRO A 1046 43.04 -61.08 6.68
CA PRO A 1046 42.22 -62.23 7.04
C PRO A 1046 41.15 -62.55 5.99
N PRO A 1047 40.89 -63.85 5.68
CA PRO A 1047 39.87 -64.30 4.73
C PRO A 1047 38.47 -63.73 4.96
N SER A 1048 38.07 -63.53 6.22
CA SER A 1048 36.82 -62.88 6.60
C SER A 1048 36.67 -61.43 6.06
N LYS A 1049 37.78 -60.81 5.65
CA LYS A 1049 37.88 -59.46 5.07
C LYS A 1049 38.44 -59.42 3.65
N TRP A 1050 38.57 -60.56 2.98
CA TRP A 1050 39.07 -60.59 1.61
C TRP A 1050 38.13 -59.88 0.64
N ARG A 1051 38.72 -59.44 -0.46
CA ARG A 1051 38.05 -59.18 -1.74
C ARG A 1051 38.39 -60.30 -2.71
N ASP A 1052 37.66 -60.40 -3.81
CA ASP A 1052 37.89 -61.47 -4.79
C ASP A 1052 39.33 -61.43 -5.38
N GLU A 1053 39.97 -60.25 -5.41
CA GLU A 1053 41.38 -60.11 -5.82
C GLU A 1053 42.36 -60.75 -4.83
N ASP A 1054 42.04 -60.72 -3.52
CA ASP A 1054 42.88 -61.28 -2.46
C ASP A 1054 42.89 -62.82 -2.54
N GLU A 1055 41.81 -63.44 -3.01
CA GLU A 1055 41.71 -64.88 -3.26
C GLU A 1055 42.68 -65.31 -4.38
N SER A 1056 42.74 -64.57 -5.49
CA SER A 1056 43.71 -64.82 -6.57
C SER A 1056 45.17 -64.59 -6.13
N ILE A 1057 45.42 -63.58 -5.27
CA ILE A 1057 46.75 -63.35 -4.68
C ILE A 1057 47.14 -64.54 -3.81
N PHE A 1058 46.21 -65.06 -3.00
CA PHE A 1058 46.43 -66.22 -2.15
C PHE A 1058 46.88 -67.43 -2.98
N GLU A 1059 46.17 -67.79 -4.05
CA GLU A 1059 46.51 -68.94 -4.90
C GLU A 1059 47.92 -68.82 -5.52
N ARG A 1060 48.25 -67.63 -6.06
CA ARG A 1060 49.56 -67.38 -6.70
C ARG A 1060 50.72 -67.42 -5.70
N GLU A 1061 50.57 -66.74 -4.57
CA GLU A 1061 51.62 -66.69 -3.54
C GLU A 1061 51.77 -68.04 -2.84
N LEU A 1062 50.67 -68.77 -2.62
CA LEU A 1062 50.69 -70.14 -2.10
C LEU A 1062 51.50 -71.06 -3.01
N SER A 1063 51.21 -71.09 -4.30
CA SER A 1063 51.96 -71.92 -5.27
C SER A 1063 53.45 -71.57 -5.29
N THR A 1064 53.78 -70.28 -5.27
CA THR A 1064 55.18 -69.81 -5.24
C THR A 1064 55.91 -70.25 -3.98
N LEU A 1065 55.30 -70.09 -2.81
CA LEU A 1065 55.89 -70.46 -1.53
C LEU A 1065 56.02 -71.97 -1.38
N VAL A 1066 55.03 -72.75 -1.83
CA VAL A 1066 55.08 -74.22 -1.81
C VAL A 1066 56.17 -74.75 -2.74
N THR A 1067 56.36 -74.14 -3.92
CA THR A 1067 57.46 -74.52 -4.83
C THR A 1067 58.83 -74.27 -4.19
N ARG A 1068 59.01 -73.12 -3.54
CA ARG A 1068 60.24 -72.82 -2.80
C ARG A 1068 60.45 -73.74 -1.59
N LEU A 1069 59.36 -74.14 -0.93
CA LEU A 1069 59.39 -75.10 0.17
C LEU A 1069 59.88 -76.47 -0.33
N LYS A 1070 59.34 -76.97 -1.45
CA LYS A 1070 59.80 -78.21 -2.12
C LYS A 1070 61.28 -78.11 -2.55
N HIS A 1071 61.72 -76.97 -3.07
CA HIS A 1071 63.14 -76.76 -3.43
C HIS A 1071 64.05 -76.72 -2.19
N SER A 1072 63.59 -76.14 -1.08
CA SER A 1072 64.33 -76.13 0.19
C SER A 1072 64.42 -77.52 0.80
N GLU A 1073 63.35 -78.32 0.73
CA GLU A 1073 63.37 -79.76 1.06
C GLU A 1073 64.45 -80.50 0.27
N ALA A 1074 64.58 -80.20 -1.03
CA ALA A 1074 65.60 -80.81 -1.89
C ALA A 1074 67.06 -80.38 -1.56
N ILE A 1075 67.28 -79.19 -0.98
CA ILE A 1075 68.62 -78.71 -0.58
C ILE A 1075 69.04 -79.27 0.79
N VAL A 1076 68.09 -79.42 1.72
CA VAL A 1076 68.32 -79.99 3.06
C VAL A 1076 68.55 -81.51 2.99
N PHE A 1077 68.27 -82.11 1.84
CA PHE A 1077 68.57 -83.50 1.49
C PHE A 1077 70.00 -83.91 1.85
N GLY A 1078 70.14 -84.78 2.86
CA GLY A 1078 71.40 -85.41 3.28
C GLY A 1078 72.18 -84.77 4.44
N LYS A 1079 71.72 -83.66 5.05
CA LYS A 1079 72.44 -83.01 6.18
C LYS A 1079 71.91 -83.28 7.59
N HIS A 1080 70.68 -83.76 7.75
CA HIS A 1080 70.12 -84.13 9.05
C HIS A 1080 69.66 -85.58 9.05
N GLY A 1081 70.52 -86.47 9.56
CA GLY A 1081 70.16 -87.83 9.91
C GLY A 1081 69.33 -87.83 11.20
N ARG A 1082 67.99 -87.74 11.09
CA ARG A 1082 67.04 -88.40 12.00
C ARG A 1082 65.58 -88.20 11.56
N ARG A 1083 64.90 -89.35 11.43
CA ARG A 1083 63.47 -89.63 11.16
C ARG A 1083 63.03 -89.58 9.69
N ALA A 1084 63.05 -90.78 9.12
CA ALA A 1084 62.26 -91.26 7.97
C ALA A 1084 62.36 -90.43 6.69
N ALA A 1085 63.55 -90.33 6.11
CA ALA A 1085 63.62 -90.30 4.65
C ALA A 1085 63.09 -91.67 4.15
N PRO A 1086 62.07 -91.72 3.28
CA PRO A 1086 61.72 -92.98 2.61
C PRO A 1086 62.98 -93.51 1.95
N GLU A 1087 63.26 -94.80 2.16
CA GLU A 1087 64.53 -95.51 1.92
C GLU A 1087 65.06 -95.50 0.47
N SER A 1088 64.57 -94.62 -0.40
CA SER A 1088 64.97 -94.61 -1.79
C SER A 1088 64.66 -93.28 -2.48
N LEU A 1089 65.15 -92.16 -1.94
CA LEU A 1089 65.25 -90.90 -2.70
C LEU A 1089 66.60 -90.85 -3.44
N VAL A 1090 66.57 -90.79 -4.77
CA VAL A 1090 67.77 -90.74 -5.61
C VAL A 1090 67.83 -89.41 -6.36
N ARG A 1091 68.95 -88.69 -6.21
CA ARG A 1091 69.24 -87.49 -7.01
C ARG A 1091 70.00 -87.91 -8.27
N ILE A 1092 69.48 -87.54 -9.43
CA ILE A 1092 70.12 -87.82 -10.72
C ILE A 1092 70.53 -86.51 -11.36
N SER A 1093 71.81 -86.40 -11.72
CA SER A 1093 72.38 -85.29 -12.49
C SER A 1093 73.03 -85.81 -13.77
N VAL A 1094 72.61 -85.31 -14.92
CA VAL A 1094 73.22 -85.64 -16.22
C VAL A 1094 73.85 -84.38 -16.79
N THR A 1095 75.12 -84.47 -17.21
CA THR A 1095 75.88 -83.35 -17.78
C THR A 1095 76.36 -83.71 -19.18
N ARG A 1096 76.05 -82.87 -20.18
CA ARG A 1096 76.54 -83.05 -21.57
C ARG A 1096 77.91 -82.42 -21.76
N SER A 1097 78.65 -82.85 -22.80
CA SER A 1097 79.95 -82.26 -23.19
C SER A 1097 79.87 -80.78 -23.59
N THR A 1098 78.66 -80.22 -23.77
CA THR A 1098 78.40 -78.80 -23.94
C THR A 1098 78.41 -78.00 -22.63
N GLY A 1099 78.53 -78.66 -21.47
CA GLY A 1099 78.55 -78.03 -20.13
C GLY A 1099 77.17 -77.81 -19.49
N GLN A 1100 76.08 -78.23 -20.13
CA GLN A 1100 74.73 -78.14 -19.55
C GLN A 1100 74.46 -79.31 -18.59
N GLU A 1101 74.00 -79.00 -17.38
CA GLU A 1101 73.61 -79.95 -16.33
C GLU A 1101 72.09 -79.82 -16.05
N ARG A 1102 71.41 -80.97 -15.89
CA ARG A 1102 70.01 -81.03 -15.42
C ARG A 1102 69.90 -81.99 -14.25
N GLN A 1103 69.06 -81.65 -13.27
CA GLN A 1103 68.96 -82.35 -11.99
C GLN A 1103 67.50 -82.58 -11.59
N ASP A 1104 67.19 -83.75 -11.05
CA ASP A 1104 65.90 -84.05 -10.44
C ASP A 1104 66.10 -84.99 -9.22
N VAL A 1105 65.14 -84.97 -8.28
CA VAL A 1105 65.15 -85.79 -7.07
C VAL A 1105 63.90 -86.67 -7.09
N ILE A 1106 64.10 -87.97 -7.33
CA ILE A 1106 63.01 -88.94 -7.43
C ILE A 1106 62.88 -89.67 -6.09
N SER A 1107 61.67 -89.68 -5.53
CA SER A 1107 61.33 -90.52 -4.38
C SER A 1107 60.75 -91.85 -4.84
N ILE A 1108 61.42 -92.95 -4.54
CA ILE A 1108 60.85 -94.28 -4.61
C ILE A 1108 60.22 -94.55 -3.23
N THR A 1109 58.92 -94.83 -3.24
CA THR A 1109 58.16 -95.27 -2.07
C THR A 1109 58.16 -96.81 -1.98
N SER A 1110 57.95 -97.37 -0.79
CA SER A 1110 57.94 -98.82 -0.55
C SER A 1110 56.93 -99.60 -1.42
N ASP A 1111 55.87 -98.95 -1.92
CA ASP A 1111 54.88 -99.54 -2.83
C ASP A 1111 55.42 -99.79 -4.26
N ASN A 1112 56.51 -99.14 -4.67
CA ASN A 1112 57.06 -99.24 -6.03
C ASN A 1112 58.40 -100.00 -6.11
N ALA A 1113 58.94 -100.46 -4.97
CA ALA A 1113 60.25 -101.11 -4.91
C ALA A 1113 60.34 -102.36 -5.81
N GLU A 1114 59.34 -103.25 -5.76
CA GLU A 1114 59.34 -104.47 -6.58
C GLU A 1114 59.30 -104.19 -8.10
N ARG A 1115 58.64 -103.10 -8.52
CA ARG A 1115 58.61 -102.67 -9.93
C ARG A 1115 59.92 -102.03 -10.37
N VAL A 1116 60.58 -101.29 -9.47
CA VAL A 1116 61.89 -100.71 -9.72
C VAL A 1116 62.94 -101.80 -9.87
N ASP A 1117 62.94 -102.82 -8.99
CA ASP A 1117 63.85 -103.97 -9.07
C ASP A 1117 63.66 -104.79 -10.37
N ALA A 1118 62.41 -104.98 -10.80
CA ALA A 1118 62.09 -105.63 -12.07
C ALA A 1118 62.63 -104.83 -13.28
N LEU A 1119 62.48 -103.51 -13.28
CA LEU A 1119 63.04 -102.65 -14.33
C LEU A 1119 64.56 -102.57 -14.27
N GLU A 1120 65.15 -102.56 -13.08
CA GLU A 1120 66.60 -102.58 -12.88
C GLU A 1120 67.23 -103.86 -13.44
N SER A 1121 66.61 -105.02 -13.21
CA SER A 1121 67.07 -106.29 -13.78
C SER A 1121 67.00 -106.30 -15.31
N LEU A 1122 65.98 -105.66 -15.90
CA LEU A 1122 65.78 -105.56 -17.34
C LEU A 1122 66.81 -104.60 -17.98
N ILE A 1123 67.04 -103.43 -17.36
CA ILE A 1123 68.06 -102.46 -17.78
C ILE A 1123 69.47 -103.05 -17.62
N SER A 1124 69.74 -103.75 -16.52
CA SER A 1124 71.02 -104.44 -16.28
C SER A 1124 71.26 -105.53 -17.32
N SER A 1125 70.23 -106.29 -17.71
CA SER A 1125 70.35 -107.29 -18.78
C SER A 1125 70.70 -106.66 -20.14
N MET A 1126 70.13 -105.49 -20.47
CA MET A 1126 70.46 -104.75 -21.68
C MET A 1126 71.89 -104.19 -21.64
N ILE A 1127 72.31 -103.62 -20.51
CA ILE A 1127 73.67 -103.10 -20.30
C ILE A 1127 74.70 -104.24 -20.42
N SER A 1128 74.40 -105.43 -19.90
CA SER A 1128 75.31 -106.59 -19.97
C SER A 1128 75.50 -107.17 -21.37
N LYS A 1129 74.51 -107.04 -22.28
CA LYS A 1129 74.58 -107.59 -23.65
C LYS A 1129 75.30 -106.68 -24.64
N GLU A 1130 75.13 -105.36 -24.53
CA GLU A 1130 75.64 -104.38 -25.52
C GLU A 1130 76.63 -103.35 -24.93
N GLY A 1131 76.96 -103.46 -23.64
CA GLY A 1131 78.01 -102.69 -22.98
C GLY A 1131 77.81 -101.17 -23.08
N GLY A 1132 78.84 -100.46 -23.56
CA GLY A 1132 78.88 -99.00 -23.60
C GLY A 1132 77.81 -98.33 -24.47
N ILE A 1133 77.25 -99.03 -25.47
CA ILE A 1133 76.21 -98.46 -26.35
C ILE A 1133 74.87 -98.36 -25.61
N ALA A 1134 74.52 -99.37 -24.82
CA ALA A 1134 73.32 -99.36 -23.99
C ALA A 1134 73.37 -98.23 -22.94
N LEU A 1135 74.52 -97.97 -22.33
CA LEU A 1135 74.71 -96.91 -21.33
C LEU A 1135 74.58 -95.50 -21.94
N ALA A 1136 75.05 -95.32 -23.18
CA ALA A 1136 74.84 -94.09 -23.96
C ALA A 1136 73.37 -93.89 -24.36
N ALA A 1137 72.63 -94.97 -24.65
CA ALA A 1137 71.20 -94.89 -24.95
C ALA A 1137 70.38 -94.53 -23.70
N VAL A 1138 70.67 -95.13 -22.55
CA VAL A 1138 70.01 -94.83 -21.27
C VAL A 1138 70.24 -93.38 -20.86
N SER A 1139 71.49 -92.89 -20.90
CA SER A 1139 71.79 -91.48 -20.56
C SER A 1139 71.10 -90.47 -21.49
N ARG A 1140 70.93 -90.77 -22.79
CA ARG A 1140 70.15 -89.94 -23.71
C ARG A 1140 68.66 -89.95 -23.40
N ALA A 1141 68.09 -91.11 -23.08
CA ALA A 1141 66.70 -91.24 -22.68
C ALA A 1141 66.41 -90.45 -21.38
N LEU A 1142 67.32 -90.56 -20.41
CA LEU A 1142 67.23 -89.87 -19.12
C LEU A 1142 67.32 -88.34 -19.29
N TRP A 1143 68.21 -87.85 -20.15
CA TRP A 1143 68.27 -86.43 -20.49
C TRP A 1143 66.97 -85.92 -21.11
N ASN A 1144 66.39 -86.66 -22.06
CA ASN A 1144 65.15 -86.24 -22.72
C ASN A 1144 63.96 -86.22 -21.74
N TYR A 1145 63.93 -87.16 -20.79
CA TYR A 1145 62.93 -87.18 -19.71
C TYR A 1145 63.05 -85.95 -18.81
N LEU A 1146 64.26 -85.65 -18.33
CA LEU A 1146 64.55 -84.44 -17.54
C LEU A 1146 64.23 -83.16 -18.33
N GLN A 1147 64.45 -83.18 -19.65
CA GLN A 1147 64.12 -82.05 -20.51
C GLN A 1147 62.61 -81.79 -20.65
N MET A 1148 61.80 -82.85 -20.73
CA MET A 1148 60.34 -82.72 -20.77
C MET A 1148 59.76 -82.29 -19.42
N HIS A 1149 60.38 -82.67 -18.30
CA HIS A 1149 59.91 -82.31 -16.97
C HIS A 1149 60.23 -80.86 -16.59
N ASP A 1150 61.41 -80.33 -16.94
CA ASP A 1150 61.69 -78.89 -16.77
C ASP A 1150 60.76 -78.01 -17.65
N GLY A 1151 60.41 -78.49 -18.84
CA GLY A 1151 59.57 -77.76 -19.81
C GLY A 1151 58.08 -77.67 -19.45
N LYS A 1152 57.62 -78.34 -18.38
CA LYS A 1152 56.25 -78.22 -17.86
C LYS A 1152 56.07 -77.11 -16.81
N ASN A 1153 57.16 -76.46 -16.37
CA ASN A 1153 57.11 -75.40 -15.36
C ASN A 1153 57.23 -73.96 -15.93
N GLU A 1154 57.15 -73.77 -17.26
CA GLU A 1154 57.09 -72.45 -17.92
C GLU A 1154 55.87 -72.27 -18.85
N LYS A 1155 54.71 -72.86 -18.51
CA LYS A 1155 53.41 -72.44 -19.08
C LYS A 1155 52.35 -72.26 -18.02
#